data_AF-A0A6N2DT58-F1
#
_entry.id   AF-A0A6N2DT58-F1
#
_cell.length_a   1.000
_cell.length_b   1.000
_cell.length_c   1.000
_cell.angle_alpha   90.00
_cell.angle_beta   90.00
_cell.angle_gamma   90.00
#
_symmetry.space_group_name_H-M   'P 1'
#
loop_
_entity.id
_entity.type
_entity.pdbx_description
1 polymer ?
#
loop_
_entity_poly.entity_id
_entity_poly.type
_entity_poly.pdbx_seq_one_letter_code
_entity_poly.pdbx_strand_id
1 'polypeptide(L)'
;MSAHECIRILHLSDIHFKQDKAWDADPVLRALCGFIEREVAEGLVPDLVAITGDIAFAGIAEEYALARKWLDTLWPKLNNLPRDRLLLVPGNHDVDRGKVGRMAKLSQSDLLEKKSQDEIAKVLGDEEECNVLLRRHEAYLDFVGGWLGQPHDLPWWQKVIEIRGTRLHFAGLDSAWMACKEKERGDLLLGRYQLTQSVETAEAEGAHWRIALVHHPWDYLAEFDSYAARPLIYQRCDLLLRGHLHFPQTERILPPDPSRSCLELAAGCAYNGSRYPNAFQWIELSPTGKHVCVHFRAWRHNAWDVDRTEPGCPEGHAVFDLDPQPTPPNGNGIDYLETMRRFAVWLIAERSHWGRYHGAVEAERTVANTAEGLFLYLAPPQLRSEIGIDDRIETRREACDFLLSHISDGGLPSVSLGEPTLQCTSLGLYVLSELTLRSRYRPSQPDDFNARLRTLQTALISNAGTHGWGTLINRQYVNEREIRIPFTFWALRAINSRLRNKGTRPRPVRECIEQVLPRLLDRVGQRQFGYSFQDHQPRIVSEALYLILLQELRERELRERMIRLTDQSNWPIKRRLQFLLAGLRDRSYVELEEYRAGERQYHWWHMSFGYAVQCLALYYDLFTSDEKNTLDCAVRRLLTELVHNHQRSSYVLVSDMNEESSNSSTFPTAYAFMGLSEYMSRISRNDHRQPH
;
A
#
# COMPACT_ATOMS: atom_id res chain seq x y z
N MET A 1 -24.11 -17.08 7.29
CA MET A 1 -23.61 -18.31 6.62
C MET A 1 -24.20 -19.50 7.36
N SER A 2 -24.51 -20.61 6.69
CA SER A 2 -24.91 -21.82 7.41
C SER A 2 -23.73 -22.32 8.23
N ALA A 3 -23.85 -22.36 9.56
CA ALA A 3 -22.78 -22.80 10.47
C ALA A 3 -22.35 -24.27 10.23
N HIS A 4 -23.09 -25.03 9.41
CA HIS A 4 -22.82 -26.44 9.15
C HIS A 4 -21.85 -26.69 7.97
N GLU A 5 -21.51 -25.66 7.18
CA GLU A 5 -20.70 -25.86 5.96
C GLU A 5 -19.23 -25.42 6.10
N CYS A 6 -18.90 -24.47 6.98
CA CYS A 6 -17.54 -23.99 7.18
C CYS A 6 -16.62 -25.04 7.82
N ILE A 7 -15.32 -24.96 7.53
CA ILE A 7 -14.29 -25.83 8.13
C ILE A 7 -13.69 -25.14 9.34
N ARG A 8 -13.69 -25.84 10.48
CA ARG A 8 -13.25 -25.27 11.75
C ARG A 8 -11.91 -25.80 12.19
N ILE A 9 -11.01 -24.89 12.55
CA ILE A 9 -9.71 -25.17 13.14
C ILE A 9 -9.68 -24.58 14.54
N LEU A 10 -9.45 -25.41 15.56
CA LEU A 10 -9.06 -24.95 16.89
C LEU A 10 -7.54 -24.69 16.86
N HIS A 11 -7.11 -23.44 17.09
CA HIS A 11 -5.70 -23.06 17.09
C HIS A 11 -5.21 -22.74 18.50
N LEU A 12 -4.26 -23.54 18.98
CA LEU A 12 -3.59 -23.41 20.27
C LEU A 12 -2.08 -23.25 20.07
N SER A 13 -1.38 -22.74 21.08
CA SER A 13 0.08 -22.70 21.11
C SER A 13 0.61 -22.53 22.54
N ASP A 14 1.92 -22.67 22.73
CA ASP A 14 2.66 -22.30 23.94
C ASP A 14 1.98 -22.85 25.23
N ILE A 15 1.92 -24.18 25.33
CA ILE A 15 1.24 -24.91 26.42
C ILE A 15 2.21 -25.18 27.59
N HIS A 16 3.49 -25.45 27.29
CA HIS A 16 4.59 -25.66 28.24
C HIS A 16 4.32 -26.65 29.38
N PHE A 17 4.01 -27.91 29.06
CA PHE A 17 3.96 -28.97 30.08
C PHE A 17 5.32 -29.12 30.77
N LYS A 18 5.31 -29.21 32.11
CA LYS A 18 6.51 -29.37 32.95
C LYS A 18 6.42 -30.66 33.75
N GLN A 19 7.50 -31.45 33.75
CA GLN A 19 7.54 -32.77 34.41
C GLN A 19 7.14 -32.73 35.89
N ASP A 20 7.46 -31.65 36.60
CA ASP A 20 7.19 -31.46 38.04
C ASP A 20 5.78 -30.93 38.35
N LYS A 21 4.95 -30.70 37.33
CA LYS A 21 3.59 -30.17 37.47
C LYS A 21 2.60 -31.05 36.75
N ALA A 22 1.68 -31.65 37.51
CA ALA A 22 0.51 -32.27 36.93
C ALA A 22 -0.26 -31.21 36.14
N TRP A 23 -0.57 -31.47 34.87
CA TRP A 23 -1.20 -30.48 34.00
C TRP A 23 -2.54 -30.01 34.54
N ASP A 24 -3.29 -30.91 35.19
CA ASP A 24 -4.59 -30.64 35.75
C ASP A 24 -4.49 -29.79 37.02
N ALA A 25 -3.32 -29.66 37.65
CA ALA A 25 -3.08 -28.68 38.71
C ALA A 25 -3.04 -27.24 38.17
N ASP A 26 -2.84 -27.04 36.87
CA ASP A 26 -2.89 -25.73 36.22
C ASP A 26 -4.36 -25.29 36.00
N PRO A 27 -4.81 -24.20 36.65
CA PRO A 27 -6.19 -23.75 36.53
C PRO A 27 -6.56 -23.29 35.12
N VAL A 28 -5.62 -22.76 34.34
CA VAL A 28 -5.83 -22.29 32.97
C VAL A 28 -6.10 -23.50 32.05
N LEU A 29 -5.23 -24.52 32.11
CA LEU A 29 -5.38 -25.73 31.30
C LEU A 29 -6.61 -26.56 31.69
N ARG A 30 -6.87 -26.72 32.99
CA ARG A 30 -8.05 -27.44 33.47
C ARG A 30 -9.34 -26.79 32.98
N ALA A 31 -9.43 -25.46 33.09
CA ALA A 31 -10.60 -24.72 32.63
C ALA A 31 -10.72 -24.68 31.11
N LEU A 32 -9.60 -24.72 30.37
CA LEU A 32 -9.59 -24.71 28.90
C LEU A 32 -10.38 -25.89 28.32
N CYS A 33 -10.12 -27.11 28.80
CA CYS A 33 -10.85 -28.29 28.32
C CYS A 33 -12.37 -28.19 28.54
N GLY A 34 -12.78 -27.67 29.70
CA GLY A 34 -14.20 -27.48 30.00
C GLY A 34 -14.84 -26.32 29.24
N PHE A 35 -14.06 -25.28 28.90
CA PHE A 35 -14.53 -24.17 28.09
C PHE A 35 -14.73 -24.60 26.64
N ILE A 36 -13.73 -25.26 26.03
CA ILE A 36 -13.82 -25.81 24.67
C ILE A 36 -14.99 -26.80 24.54
N GLU A 37 -15.19 -27.69 25.52
CA GLU A 37 -16.33 -28.61 25.53
C GLU A 37 -17.68 -27.90 25.45
N ARG A 38 -17.84 -26.79 26.17
CA ARG A 38 -19.06 -25.96 26.09
C ARG A 38 -19.21 -25.34 24.71
N GLU A 39 -18.15 -24.78 24.13
CA GLU A 39 -18.21 -24.17 22.80
C GLU A 39 -18.52 -25.19 21.70
N VAL A 40 -17.97 -26.41 21.81
CA VAL A 40 -18.30 -27.53 20.93
C VAL A 40 -19.78 -27.87 21.04
N ALA A 41 -20.32 -27.94 22.27
CA ALA A 41 -21.75 -28.17 22.49
C ALA A 41 -22.65 -27.03 21.97
N GLU A 42 -22.13 -25.80 21.92
CA GLU A 42 -22.79 -24.62 21.36
C GLU A 42 -22.66 -24.51 19.83
N GLY A 43 -21.91 -25.42 19.20
CA GLY A 43 -21.83 -25.56 17.74
C GLY A 43 -20.46 -25.28 17.12
N LEU A 44 -19.46 -24.84 17.89
CA LEU A 44 -18.07 -24.68 17.43
C LEU A 44 -17.33 -26.03 17.42
N VAL A 45 -17.85 -26.98 16.64
CA VAL A 45 -17.25 -28.32 16.50
C VAL A 45 -16.04 -28.26 15.57
N PRO A 46 -14.81 -28.60 16.02
CA PRO A 46 -13.63 -28.57 15.16
C PRO A 46 -13.63 -29.70 14.14
N ASP A 47 -13.08 -29.42 12.95
CA ASP A 47 -12.66 -30.46 12.00
C ASP A 47 -11.17 -30.76 12.10
N LEU A 48 -10.41 -29.83 12.68
CA LEU A 48 -8.96 -29.86 12.82
C LEU A 48 -8.55 -29.18 14.12
N VAL A 49 -7.43 -29.63 14.68
CA VAL A 49 -6.75 -28.96 15.81
C VAL A 49 -5.33 -28.66 15.38
N ALA A 50 -4.92 -27.40 15.48
CA ALA A 50 -3.55 -26.96 15.22
C ALA A 50 -2.89 -26.55 16.53
N ILE A 51 -1.71 -27.10 16.83
CA ILE A 51 -0.86 -26.64 17.94
C ILE A 51 0.48 -26.19 17.38
N THR A 52 0.77 -24.90 17.49
CA THR A 52 1.92 -24.26 16.81
C THR A 52 3.15 -24.13 17.70
N GLY A 53 3.53 -25.21 18.37
CA GLY A 53 4.77 -25.33 19.13
C GLY A 53 4.67 -25.02 20.62
N ASP A 54 5.81 -25.19 21.29
CA ASP A 54 6.01 -25.10 22.74
C ASP A 54 4.98 -25.91 23.53
N ILE A 55 4.85 -27.18 23.12
CA ILE A 55 4.01 -28.16 23.83
C ILE A 55 4.67 -28.51 25.16
N ALA A 56 5.95 -28.87 25.11
CA ALA A 56 6.78 -29.16 26.27
C ALA A 56 7.47 -27.90 26.80
N PHE A 57 8.10 -27.99 27.97
CA PHE A 57 8.90 -26.91 28.55
C PHE A 57 10.40 -27.09 28.30
N ALA A 58 10.87 -28.32 28.13
CA ALA A 58 12.26 -28.68 27.90
C ALA A 58 12.44 -29.79 26.86
N GLY A 59 11.38 -30.20 26.17
CA GLY A 59 11.44 -31.17 25.06
C GLY A 59 11.72 -32.60 25.49
N ILE A 60 11.45 -32.96 26.75
CA ILE A 60 11.73 -34.30 27.31
C ILE A 60 10.50 -35.21 27.29
N ALA A 61 10.74 -36.52 27.27
CA ALA A 61 9.69 -37.55 27.13
C ALA A 61 8.61 -37.47 28.22
N GLU A 62 8.98 -37.12 29.45
CA GLU A 62 8.04 -37.03 30.57
C GLU A 62 7.04 -35.88 30.42
N GLU A 63 7.45 -34.78 29.79
CA GLU A 63 6.57 -33.65 29.49
C GLU A 63 5.59 -34.01 28.36
N TYR A 64 6.05 -34.75 27.34
CA TYR A 64 5.16 -35.27 26.32
C TYR A 64 4.18 -36.34 26.85
N ALA A 65 4.55 -37.10 27.90
CA ALA A 65 3.61 -37.98 28.58
C ALA A 65 2.48 -37.19 29.27
N LEU A 66 2.75 -35.99 29.77
CA LEU A 66 1.72 -35.08 30.30
C LEU A 66 0.87 -34.51 29.16
N ALA A 67 1.49 -34.09 28.06
CA ALA A 67 0.79 -33.62 26.86
C ALA A 67 -0.17 -34.68 26.33
N ARG A 68 0.26 -35.95 26.30
CA ARG A 68 -0.58 -37.08 25.91
C ARG A 68 -1.79 -37.25 26.82
N LYS A 69 -1.61 -37.21 28.14
CA LYS A 69 -2.72 -37.29 29.10
C LYS A 69 -3.72 -36.14 28.94
N TRP A 70 -3.22 -34.94 28.70
CA TRP A 70 -4.06 -33.77 28.44
C TRP A 70 -4.85 -33.94 27.14
N LEU A 71 -4.21 -34.36 26.05
CA LEU A 71 -4.88 -34.68 24.78
C LEU A 71 -5.92 -35.79 24.97
N ASP A 72 -5.61 -36.88 25.66
CA ASP A 72 -6.59 -37.96 25.94
C ASP A 72 -7.80 -37.46 26.76
N THR A 73 -7.67 -36.32 27.46
CA THR A 73 -8.79 -35.66 28.18
C THR A 73 -9.55 -34.68 27.29
N LEU A 74 -8.86 -33.91 26.45
CA LEU A 74 -9.47 -32.93 25.55
C LEU A 74 -10.18 -33.62 24.38
N TRP A 75 -9.56 -34.62 23.78
CA TRP A 75 -9.96 -35.19 22.50
C TRP A 75 -11.38 -35.76 22.45
N PRO A 76 -11.85 -36.51 23.47
CA PRO A 76 -13.25 -36.98 23.49
C PRO A 76 -14.27 -35.83 23.52
N LYS A 77 -13.89 -34.65 24.04
CA LYS A 77 -14.73 -33.45 24.12
C LYS A 77 -14.84 -32.71 22.79
N LEU A 78 -14.02 -33.07 21.80
CA LEU A 78 -14.02 -32.47 20.46
C LEU A 78 -14.90 -33.26 19.48
N ASN A 79 -16.02 -33.81 19.97
CA ASN A 79 -16.95 -34.63 19.19
C ASN A 79 -16.28 -35.84 18.49
N ASN A 80 -15.38 -36.54 19.21
CA ASN A 80 -14.67 -37.74 18.74
C ASN A 80 -13.93 -37.55 17.40
N LEU A 81 -13.25 -36.41 17.24
CA LEU A 81 -12.43 -36.11 16.08
C LEU A 81 -11.42 -37.26 15.79
N PRO A 82 -11.16 -37.66 14.53
CA PRO A 82 -10.10 -38.63 14.24
C PRO A 82 -8.72 -38.10 14.62
N ARG A 83 -7.87 -38.92 15.26
CA ARG A 83 -6.55 -38.48 15.77
C ARG A 83 -5.64 -37.84 14.72
N ASP A 84 -5.80 -38.23 13.46
CA ASP A 84 -5.04 -37.71 12.33
C ASP A 84 -5.41 -36.27 11.92
N ARG A 85 -6.38 -35.65 12.62
CA ARG A 85 -6.78 -34.24 12.48
C ARG A 85 -6.01 -33.30 13.42
N LEU A 86 -5.08 -33.83 14.21
CA LEU A 86 -4.14 -33.04 14.98
C LEU A 86 -2.95 -32.64 14.09
N LEU A 87 -2.71 -31.33 13.97
CA LEU A 87 -1.63 -30.72 13.21
C LEU A 87 -0.64 -30.09 14.20
N LEU A 88 0.60 -30.56 14.21
CA LEU A 88 1.62 -30.15 15.19
C LEU A 88 2.88 -29.66 14.49
N VAL A 89 3.49 -28.59 15.02
CA VAL A 89 4.86 -28.20 14.72
C VAL A 89 5.59 -27.96 16.05
N PRO A 90 6.91 -28.22 16.15
CA PRO A 90 7.64 -27.99 17.38
C PRO A 90 7.98 -26.49 17.56
N GLY A 91 8.07 -26.08 18.83
CA GLY A 91 8.68 -24.81 19.23
C GLY A 91 10.08 -24.98 19.82
N ASN A 92 10.70 -23.89 20.26
CA ASN A 92 12.06 -23.93 20.84
C ASN A 92 12.11 -24.60 22.23
N HIS A 93 10.98 -24.73 22.92
CA HIS A 93 10.86 -25.53 24.14
C HIS A 93 10.54 -27.01 23.86
N ASP A 94 10.23 -27.38 22.61
CA ASP A 94 10.11 -28.77 22.16
C ASP A 94 11.46 -29.39 21.74
N VAL A 95 12.55 -28.73 22.13
CA VAL A 95 13.93 -29.14 21.86
C VAL A 95 14.57 -29.64 23.15
N ASP A 96 14.99 -30.92 23.16
CA ASP A 96 15.84 -31.45 24.22
C ASP A 96 17.26 -30.89 24.07
N ARG A 97 17.53 -29.79 24.79
CA ARG A 97 18.85 -29.14 24.81
C ARG A 97 19.95 -30.05 25.35
N GLY A 98 19.62 -31.08 26.13
CA GLY A 98 20.56 -32.11 26.61
C GLY A 98 21.10 -32.99 25.49
N LYS A 99 20.37 -33.11 24.37
CA LYS A 99 20.79 -33.85 23.17
C LYS A 99 21.58 -33.00 22.16
N VAL A 100 21.78 -31.70 22.43
CA VAL A 100 22.56 -30.80 21.56
C VAL A 100 24.06 -30.92 21.85
N GLY A 101 24.71 -31.86 21.17
CA GLY A 101 26.15 -32.13 21.29
C GLY A 101 27.07 -31.12 20.60
N ARG A 102 28.39 -31.31 20.75
CA ARG A 102 29.42 -30.42 20.16
C ARG A 102 29.31 -30.31 18.64
N MET A 103 29.08 -31.42 17.93
CA MET A 103 29.00 -31.43 16.47
C MET A 103 27.81 -30.62 15.95
N ALA A 104 26.64 -30.76 16.58
CA ALA A 104 25.48 -29.94 16.26
C ALA A 104 25.78 -28.44 16.41
N LYS A 105 26.42 -28.02 17.51
CA LYS A 105 26.80 -26.60 17.72
C LYS A 105 27.79 -26.06 16.67
N LEU A 106 28.75 -26.88 16.26
CA LEU A 106 29.70 -26.50 15.20
C LEU A 106 29.00 -26.35 13.85
N SER A 107 28.15 -27.31 13.49
CA SER A 107 27.34 -27.25 12.26
C SER A 107 26.42 -26.03 12.26
N GLN A 108 25.76 -25.72 13.39
CA GLN A 108 24.93 -24.52 13.52
C GLN A 108 25.71 -23.22 13.26
N SER A 109 26.90 -23.13 13.86
CA SER A 109 27.76 -21.95 13.72
C SER A 109 28.25 -21.79 12.28
N ASP A 110 28.65 -22.90 11.64
CA ASP A 110 29.09 -22.92 10.23
C ASP A 110 27.96 -22.48 9.28
N LEU A 111 26.74 -22.99 9.47
CA LEU A 111 25.58 -22.62 8.65
C LEU A 111 25.24 -21.12 8.77
N LEU A 112 25.25 -20.57 9.99
CA LEU A 112 25.00 -19.14 10.23
C LEU A 112 26.10 -18.25 9.67
N GLU A 113 27.36 -18.70 9.69
CA GLU A 113 28.49 -17.97 9.11
C GLU A 113 28.44 -17.96 7.58
N LYS A 114 28.13 -19.10 6.97
CA LYS A 114 28.07 -19.25 5.50
C LYS A 114 26.90 -18.50 4.85
N LYS A 115 25.79 -18.30 5.57
CA LYS A 115 24.59 -17.57 5.09
C LYS A 115 24.08 -18.04 3.72
N SER A 116 24.07 -19.36 3.50
CA SER A 116 23.75 -19.96 2.20
C SER A 116 22.63 -20.98 2.30
N GLN A 117 21.61 -20.83 1.45
CA GLN A 117 20.51 -21.80 1.32
C GLN A 117 20.98 -23.15 0.78
N ASP A 118 21.99 -23.16 -0.10
CA ASP A 118 22.53 -24.38 -0.67
C ASP A 118 23.28 -25.20 0.38
N GLU A 119 23.95 -24.54 1.33
CA GLU A 119 24.65 -25.22 2.43
C GLU A 119 23.66 -25.79 3.44
N ILE A 120 22.59 -25.06 3.76
CA ILE A 120 21.47 -25.60 4.56
C ILE A 120 20.88 -26.82 3.87
N ALA A 121 20.63 -26.75 2.56
CA ALA A 121 20.06 -27.86 1.79
C ALA A 121 20.97 -29.09 1.73
N LYS A 122 22.31 -28.91 1.67
CA LYS A 122 23.26 -30.02 1.75
C LYS A 122 23.18 -30.73 3.09
N VAL A 123 23.22 -29.97 4.19
CA VAL A 123 23.17 -30.54 5.55
C VAL A 123 21.83 -31.23 5.82
N LEU A 124 20.70 -30.61 5.44
CA LEU A 124 19.37 -31.20 5.62
C LEU A 124 19.08 -32.36 4.66
N GLY A 125 19.77 -32.40 3.51
CA GLY A 125 19.64 -33.45 2.50
C GLY A 125 20.55 -34.66 2.74
N ASP A 126 21.55 -34.54 3.61
CA ASP A 126 22.39 -35.65 4.06
C ASP A 126 21.78 -36.28 5.32
N GLU A 127 21.47 -37.58 5.27
CA GLU A 127 20.76 -38.27 6.34
C GLU A 127 21.56 -38.31 7.66
N GLU A 128 22.88 -38.49 7.59
CA GLU A 128 23.72 -38.56 8.80
C GLU A 128 23.86 -37.17 9.44
N GLU A 129 24.15 -36.13 8.64
CA GLU A 129 24.28 -34.76 9.14
C GLU A 129 22.95 -34.21 9.68
N CYS A 130 21.85 -34.47 8.96
CA CYS A 130 20.51 -34.08 9.38
C CYS A 130 20.14 -34.75 10.71
N ASN A 131 20.37 -36.06 10.85
CA ASN A 131 20.10 -36.79 12.09
C ASN A 131 20.88 -36.26 13.30
N VAL A 132 22.13 -35.81 13.12
CA VAL A 132 22.91 -35.16 14.19
C VAL A 132 22.20 -33.91 14.70
N LEU A 133 21.57 -33.14 13.82
CA LEU A 133 20.85 -31.94 14.20
C LEU A 133 19.48 -32.26 14.78
N LEU A 134 18.73 -33.19 14.19
CA LEU A 134 17.35 -33.50 14.57
C LEU A 134 17.20 -34.39 15.81
N ARG A 135 18.29 -35.02 16.31
CA ARG A 135 18.26 -35.83 17.54
C ARG A 135 17.62 -35.12 18.74
N ARG A 136 17.65 -33.79 18.78
CA ARG A 136 17.02 -32.97 19.81
C ARG A 136 15.48 -33.04 19.82
N HIS A 137 14.86 -33.46 18.71
CA HIS A 137 13.42 -33.62 18.55
C HIS A 137 12.97 -35.08 18.73
N GLU A 138 13.84 -36.02 19.09
CA GLU A 138 13.50 -37.45 19.21
C GLU A 138 12.25 -37.69 20.08
N ALA A 139 12.17 -37.05 21.26
CA ALA A 139 11.01 -37.20 22.15
C ALA A 139 9.74 -36.56 21.59
N TYR A 140 9.86 -35.45 20.84
CA TYR A 140 8.76 -34.81 20.13
C TYR A 140 8.22 -35.74 19.02
N LEU A 141 9.12 -36.31 18.21
CA LEU A 141 8.75 -37.22 17.12
C LEU A 141 8.11 -38.52 17.63
N ASP A 142 8.63 -39.08 18.72
CA ASP A 142 8.04 -40.24 19.41
C ASP A 142 6.61 -39.93 19.91
N PHE A 143 6.41 -38.73 20.47
CA PHE A 143 5.10 -38.27 20.92
C PHE A 143 4.11 -38.13 19.77
N VAL A 144 4.51 -37.45 18.68
CA VAL A 144 3.70 -37.27 17.48
C VAL A 144 3.35 -38.63 16.88
N GLY A 145 4.34 -39.52 16.72
CA GLY A 145 4.13 -40.83 16.14
C GLY A 145 3.26 -41.74 17.01
N GLY A 146 3.43 -41.69 18.33
CA GLY A 146 2.59 -42.41 19.29
C GLY A 146 1.15 -41.89 19.36
N TRP A 147 0.90 -40.62 19.00
CA TRP A 147 -0.44 -40.07 18.86
C TRP A 147 -1.11 -40.49 17.55
N LEU A 148 -0.41 -40.31 16.43
CA LEU A 148 -0.91 -40.60 15.09
C LEU A 148 -0.97 -42.10 14.77
N GLY A 149 -0.26 -42.94 15.53
CA GLY A 149 -0.19 -44.39 15.34
C GLY A 149 0.76 -44.83 14.23
N GLN A 150 1.66 -43.95 13.79
CA GLN A 150 2.68 -44.21 12.77
C GLN A 150 3.95 -43.42 13.08
N PRO A 151 5.16 -43.94 12.77
CA PRO A 151 6.40 -43.20 12.96
C PRO A 151 6.41 -41.86 12.19
N HIS A 152 7.15 -40.89 12.71
CA HIS A 152 7.35 -39.58 12.09
C HIS A 152 8.84 -39.25 12.10
N ASP A 153 9.46 -39.20 10.92
CA ASP A 153 10.93 -39.16 10.83
C ASP A 153 11.50 -37.74 10.88
N LEU A 154 10.73 -36.74 10.44
CA LEU A 154 11.16 -35.34 10.36
C LEU A 154 10.22 -34.42 11.16
N PRO A 155 10.69 -33.33 11.76
CA PRO A 155 9.82 -32.41 12.50
C PRO A 155 9.03 -31.44 11.61
N TRP A 156 9.26 -31.46 10.29
CA TRP A 156 8.45 -30.81 9.27
C TRP A 156 7.73 -31.84 8.40
N TRP A 157 6.62 -31.45 7.79
CA TRP A 157 5.75 -32.35 7.04
C TRP A 157 4.82 -31.59 6.09
N GLN A 158 4.18 -32.32 5.19
CA GLN A 158 3.01 -31.84 4.45
C GLN A 158 1.89 -32.85 4.50
N LYS A 159 0.64 -32.38 4.45
CA LYS A 159 -0.55 -33.22 4.42
C LYS A 159 -1.64 -32.58 3.61
N VAL A 160 -2.33 -33.38 2.82
CA VAL A 160 -3.60 -32.98 2.19
C VAL A 160 -4.74 -33.66 2.92
N ILE A 161 -5.73 -32.87 3.32
CA ILE A 161 -6.94 -33.34 3.99
C ILE A 161 -8.12 -32.83 3.18
N GLU A 162 -9.07 -33.72 2.87
CA GLU A 162 -10.35 -33.32 2.29
C GLU A 162 -11.43 -33.34 3.37
N ILE A 163 -12.20 -32.25 3.47
CA ILE A 163 -13.30 -32.10 4.41
C ILE A 163 -14.47 -31.52 3.63
N ARG A 164 -15.59 -32.26 3.56
CA ARG A 164 -16.82 -31.83 2.88
C ARG A 164 -16.59 -31.33 1.44
N GLY A 165 -15.70 -31.98 0.69
CA GLY A 165 -15.35 -31.61 -0.70
C GLY A 165 -14.36 -30.45 -0.83
N THR A 166 -13.95 -29.82 0.27
CA THR A 166 -12.89 -28.82 0.27
C THR A 166 -11.55 -29.49 0.54
N ARG A 167 -10.60 -29.28 -0.38
CA ARG A 167 -9.24 -29.82 -0.31
C ARG A 167 -8.30 -28.83 0.38
N LEU A 168 -7.74 -29.20 1.52
CA LEU A 168 -6.83 -28.38 2.30
C LEU A 168 -5.43 -28.98 2.27
N HIS A 169 -4.45 -28.18 1.89
CA HIS A 169 -3.04 -28.53 1.96
C HIS A 169 -2.41 -27.84 3.17
N PHE A 170 -1.72 -28.61 3.99
CA PHE A 170 -1.01 -28.17 5.18
C PHE A 170 0.48 -28.38 5.02
N ALA A 171 1.26 -27.37 5.40
CA ALA A 171 2.71 -27.45 5.54
C ALA A 171 3.08 -27.18 7.01
N GLY A 172 3.55 -28.21 7.72
CA GLY A 172 4.13 -28.05 9.05
C GLY A 172 5.62 -27.79 8.92
N LEU A 173 6.09 -26.66 9.44
CA LEU A 173 7.48 -26.22 9.32
C LEU A 173 8.16 -26.21 10.69
N ASP A 174 9.39 -26.70 10.73
CA ASP A 174 10.22 -26.65 11.94
C ASP A 174 11.13 -25.42 11.88
N SER A 175 10.84 -24.44 12.73
CA SER A 175 11.69 -23.26 12.93
C SER A 175 12.63 -23.39 14.14
N ALA A 176 12.52 -24.48 14.89
CA ALA A 176 13.23 -24.79 16.12
C ALA A 176 14.37 -25.81 15.94
N TRP A 177 14.53 -26.44 14.76
CA TRP A 177 15.64 -27.39 14.49
C TRP A 177 17.04 -26.81 14.66
N MET A 178 17.18 -25.48 14.83
CA MET A 178 18.42 -24.77 15.16
C MET A 178 18.48 -24.26 16.61
N ALA A 179 17.40 -24.36 17.37
CA ALA A 179 17.33 -23.85 18.74
C ALA A 179 18.28 -24.65 19.66
N CYS A 180 19.01 -23.91 20.51
CA CYS A 180 19.99 -24.38 21.48
C CYS A 180 20.26 -23.43 22.67
N LYS A 181 19.76 -22.18 22.68
CA LYS A 181 20.05 -21.14 23.70
C LYS A 181 18.80 -20.31 24.04
N GLU A 182 18.89 -19.38 25.00
CA GLU A 182 17.73 -18.56 25.39
C GLU A 182 17.58 -17.23 24.62
N LYS A 183 18.61 -16.83 23.85
CA LYS A 183 18.60 -15.62 23.02
C LYS A 183 18.86 -16.00 21.57
N GLU A 184 17.80 -16.38 20.89
CA GLU A 184 17.86 -17.01 19.56
C GLU A 184 17.33 -16.10 18.45
N ARG A 185 16.87 -14.89 18.82
CA ARG A 185 16.35 -13.93 17.87
C ARG A 185 17.43 -13.56 16.84
N GLY A 186 17.18 -13.87 15.56
CA GLY A 186 18.09 -13.63 14.45
C GLY A 186 19.08 -14.77 14.17
N ASP A 187 19.01 -15.87 14.94
CA ASP A 187 19.96 -16.99 14.86
C ASP A 187 19.30 -18.32 14.49
N LEU A 188 17.97 -18.36 14.34
CA LEU A 188 17.28 -19.57 13.88
C LEU A 188 17.30 -19.66 12.35
N LEU A 189 17.16 -20.87 11.83
CA LEU A 189 17.00 -21.12 10.40
C LEU A 189 15.74 -21.95 10.20
N LEU A 190 15.08 -21.73 9.08
CA LEU A 190 14.03 -22.56 8.51
C LEU A 190 14.61 -23.34 7.34
N GLY A 191 15.32 -22.65 6.43
CA GLY A 191 15.88 -23.23 5.23
C GLY A 191 14.84 -23.43 4.13
N ARG A 192 15.16 -22.99 2.92
CA ARG A 192 14.34 -23.22 1.71
C ARG A 192 14.10 -24.71 1.45
N TYR A 193 15.00 -25.58 1.91
CA TYR A 193 14.86 -27.03 1.80
C TYR A 193 13.49 -27.52 2.30
N GLN A 194 13.08 -27.10 3.51
CA GLN A 194 11.77 -27.47 4.07
C GLN A 194 10.61 -26.95 3.21
N LEU A 195 10.73 -25.73 2.67
CA LEU A 195 9.70 -25.10 1.84
C LEU A 195 9.52 -25.84 0.52
N THR A 196 10.59 -26.30 -0.10
CA THR A 196 10.52 -27.13 -1.31
C THR A 196 9.81 -28.45 -1.02
N GLN A 197 10.05 -29.05 0.15
CA GLN A 197 9.46 -30.33 0.54
C GLN A 197 8.01 -30.24 1.05
N SER A 198 7.57 -29.06 1.49
CA SER A 198 6.27 -28.92 2.16
C SER A 198 5.34 -27.86 1.57
N VAL A 199 5.85 -26.79 0.97
CA VAL A 199 5.04 -25.66 0.46
C VAL A 199 4.98 -25.65 -1.07
N GLU A 200 6.09 -25.91 -1.76
CA GLU A 200 6.19 -25.90 -3.23
C GLU A 200 5.91 -27.28 -3.85
N THR A 201 5.15 -28.14 -3.17
CA THR A 201 4.88 -29.52 -3.58
C THR A 201 3.78 -29.61 -4.63
N ALA A 202 3.80 -30.68 -5.43
CA ALA A 202 2.73 -30.96 -6.38
C ALA A 202 1.40 -31.25 -5.67
N GLU A 203 1.45 -31.81 -4.46
CA GLU A 203 0.27 -32.06 -3.62
C GLU A 203 -0.42 -30.76 -3.22
N ALA A 204 0.28 -29.62 -3.15
CA ALA A 204 -0.35 -28.32 -2.90
C ALA A 204 -1.19 -27.81 -4.08
N GLU A 205 -1.00 -28.32 -5.30
CA GLU A 205 -1.73 -27.89 -6.49
C GLU A 205 -3.23 -28.22 -6.39
N GLY A 206 -4.08 -27.28 -6.81
CA GLY A 206 -5.54 -27.44 -6.73
C GLY A 206 -6.13 -27.47 -5.31
N ALA A 207 -5.33 -27.23 -4.26
CA ALA A 207 -5.86 -27.06 -2.91
C ALA A 207 -6.74 -25.80 -2.82
N HIS A 208 -7.93 -25.94 -2.23
CA HIS A 208 -8.83 -24.83 -1.93
C HIS A 208 -8.28 -23.96 -0.80
N TRP A 209 -7.48 -24.51 0.11
CA TRP A 209 -6.79 -23.78 1.18
C TRP A 209 -5.36 -24.31 1.31
N ARG A 210 -4.38 -23.41 1.40
CA ARG A 210 -2.97 -23.70 1.67
C ARG A 210 -2.58 -23.05 2.99
N ILE A 211 -2.28 -23.87 3.98
CA ILE A 211 -2.12 -23.43 5.37
C ILE A 211 -0.72 -23.85 5.82
N ALA A 212 0.09 -22.90 6.26
CA ALA A 212 1.40 -23.17 6.86
C ALA A 212 1.32 -23.03 8.38
N LEU A 213 2.02 -23.89 9.10
CA LEU A 213 2.22 -23.84 10.55
C LEU A 213 3.71 -23.64 10.82
N VAL A 214 4.05 -22.67 11.67
CA VAL A 214 5.42 -22.42 12.11
C VAL A 214 5.39 -21.85 13.53
N HIS A 215 6.32 -22.19 14.41
CA HIS A 215 6.29 -21.66 15.76
C HIS A 215 6.76 -20.18 15.83
N HIS A 216 7.94 -19.89 15.30
CA HIS A 216 8.60 -18.60 15.48
C HIS A 216 8.14 -17.52 14.48
N PRO A 217 8.13 -16.23 14.89
CA PRO A 217 7.99 -15.12 13.97
C PRO A 217 9.29 -14.87 13.17
N TRP A 218 9.16 -14.12 12.08
CA TRP A 218 10.20 -13.96 11.06
C TRP A 218 11.51 -13.30 11.53
N ASP A 219 11.45 -12.49 12.57
CA ASP A 219 12.58 -11.79 13.16
C ASP A 219 13.43 -12.66 14.07
N TYR A 220 13.01 -13.91 14.32
CA TYR A 220 13.83 -14.91 14.99
C TYR A 220 14.71 -15.69 14.02
N LEU A 221 14.32 -15.74 12.75
CA LEU A 221 15.13 -16.33 11.70
C LEU A 221 16.30 -15.39 11.35
N ALA A 222 17.42 -15.97 10.97
CA ALA A 222 18.54 -15.24 10.40
C ALA A 222 18.07 -14.48 9.15
N GLU A 223 18.53 -13.23 8.99
CA GLU A 223 18.03 -12.31 7.97
C GLU A 223 18.02 -12.91 6.56
N PHE A 224 19.12 -13.57 6.16
CA PHE A 224 19.26 -14.18 4.83
C PHE A 224 18.24 -15.30 4.58
N ASP A 225 17.87 -16.03 5.63
CA ASP A 225 16.92 -17.14 5.57
C ASP A 225 15.48 -16.62 5.60
N SER A 226 15.21 -15.62 6.45
CA SER A 226 13.93 -14.90 6.49
C SER A 226 13.59 -14.28 5.13
N TYR A 227 14.56 -13.65 4.45
CA TYR A 227 14.37 -13.10 3.10
C TYR A 227 14.10 -14.15 2.02
N ALA A 228 14.57 -15.38 2.20
CA ALA A 228 14.27 -16.49 1.28
C ALA A 228 12.89 -17.10 1.57
N ALA A 229 12.56 -17.31 2.84
CA ALA A 229 11.39 -18.05 3.27
C ALA A 229 10.10 -17.22 3.28
N ARG A 230 10.14 -16.03 3.87
CA ARG A 230 8.97 -15.20 4.15
C ARG A 230 8.19 -14.82 2.89
N PRO A 231 8.84 -14.30 1.80
CA PRO A 231 8.10 -13.96 0.59
C PRO A 231 7.45 -15.18 -0.06
N LEU A 232 8.12 -16.33 -0.02
CA LEU A 232 7.61 -17.57 -0.61
C LEU A 232 6.36 -18.06 0.12
N ILE A 233 6.39 -18.09 1.46
CA ILE A 233 5.22 -18.50 2.26
C ILE A 233 4.04 -17.56 2.00
N TYR A 234 4.24 -16.24 2.07
CA TYR A 234 3.14 -15.29 1.83
C TYR A 234 2.61 -15.31 0.40
N GLN A 235 3.41 -15.72 -0.58
CA GLN A 235 2.96 -15.85 -1.96
C GLN A 235 2.21 -17.17 -2.22
N ARG A 236 2.52 -18.23 -1.46
CA ARG A 236 2.02 -19.59 -1.72
C ARG A 236 0.93 -20.05 -0.76
N CYS A 237 0.84 -19.48 0.44
CA CYS A 237 -0.10 -19.87 1.49
C CYS A 237 -1.17 -18.79 1.71
N ASP A 238 -2.39 -19.24 1.98
CA ASP A 238 -3.51 -18.36 2.33
C ASP A 238 -3.49 -18.03 3.82
N LEU A 239 -3.12 -19.00 4.66
CA LEU A 239 -3.05 -18.86 6.12
C LEU A 239 -1.66 -19.28 6.63
N LEU A 240 -1.15 -18.52 7.59
CA LEU A 240 0.04 -18.86 8.36
C LEU A 240 -0.34 -18.85 9.85
N LEU A 241 -0.20 -19.99 10.52
CA LEU A 241 -0.47 -20.13 11.94
C LEU A 241 0.85 -20.18 12.73
N ARG A 242 0.96 -19.38 13.80
CA ARG A 242 2.14 -19.35 14.66
C ARG A 242 1.87 -19.13 16.16
N GLY A 243 2.94 -19.17 16.97
CA GLY A 243 2.92 -18.92 18.41
C GLY A 243 4.11 -18.07 18.88
N HIS A 244 4.82 -18.57 19.91
CA HIS A 244 6.10 -18.11 20.46
C HIS A 244 6.09 -16.81 21.27
N LEU A 245 5.41 -15.76 20.78
CA LEU A 245 5.38 -14.47 21.48
C LEU A 245 4.41 -14.46 22.67
N HIS A 246 3.66 -15.55 22.86
CA HIS A 246 2.62 -15.73 23.90
C HIS A 246 1.46 -14.73 23.82
N PHE A 247 1.49 -13.80 22.87
CA PHE A 247 0.51 -12.75 22.65
C PHE A 247 -0.21 -12.99 21.30
N PRO A 248 -1.56 -12.97 21.28
CA PRO A 248 -2.31 -13.16 20.05
C PRO A 248 -2.07 -11.98 19.09
N GLN A 249 -1.93 -12.28 17.79
CA GLN A 249 -1.70 -11.25 16.78
C GLN A 249 -2.34 -11.70 15.46
N THR A 250 -3.01 -10.76 14.79
CA THR A 250 -3.61 -11.00 13.47
C THR A 250 -3.07 -10.00 12.47
N GLU A 251 -2.44 -10.48 11.41
CA GLU A 251 -1.90 -9.64 10.35
C GLU A 251 -2.37 -10.13 8.98
N ARG A 252 -2.94 -9.22 8.19
CA ARG A 252 -3.20 -9.46 6.77
C ARG A 252 -2.02 -8.98 5.95
N ILE A 253 -1.37 -9.90 5.26
CA ILE A 253 -0.24 -9.64 4.41
C ILE A 253 -0.70 -9.57 2.95
N LEU A 254 -0.39 -8.44 2.30
CA LEU A 254 -0.66 -8.21 0.88
C LEU A 254 0.67 -8.24 0.12
N PRO A 255 1.09 -9.39 -0.43
CA PRO A 255 2.27 -9.46 -1.29
C PRO A 255 2.09 -8.60 -2.57
N PRO A 256 3.17 -8.34 -3.33
CA PRO A 256 3.10 -7.56 -4.56
C PRO A 256 2.12 -8.09 -5.62
N ASP A 257 1.89 -9.41 -5.66
CA ASP A 257 0.88 -10.04 -6.50
C ASP A 257 -0.52 -9.77 -5.91
N PRO A 258 -1.37 -8.93 -6.56
CA PRO A 258 -2.67 -8.56 -6.02
C PRO A 258 -3.66 -9.74 -5.99
N SER A 259 -3.35 -10.84 -6.66
CA SER A 259 -4.13 -12.09 -6.60
C SER A 259 -3.82 -12.93 -5.36
N ARG A 260 -2.89 -12.47 -4.52
CA ARG A 260 -2.45 -13.19 -3.32
C ARG A 260 -2.69 -12.34 -2.08
N SER A 261 -3.18 -12.99 -1.05
CA SER A 261 -3.33 -12.45 0.30
C SER A 261 -3.04 -13.58 1.27
N CYS A 262 -2.27 -13.30 2.31
CA CYS A 262 -1.99 -14.26 3.37
C CYS A 262 -2.48 -13.69 4.70
N LEU A 263 -3.19 -14.48 5.50
CA LEU A 263 -3.56 -14.14 6.86
C LEU A 263 -2.62 -14.84 7.83
N GLU A 264 -1.79 -14.06 8.51
CA GLU A 264 -0.92 -14.54 9.58
C GLU A 264 -1.63 -14.41 10.93
N LEU A 265 -1.73 -15.52 11.64
CA LEU A 265 -2.48 -15.67 12.87
C LEU A 265 -1.60 -16.28 13.96
N ALA A 266 -1.27 -15.48 14.97
CA ALA A 266 -0.57 -15.91 16.16
C ALA A 266 -1.56 -16.26 17.27
N ALA A 267 -1.45 -17.48 17.82
CA ALA A 267 -2.14 -17.82 19.06
C ALA A 267 -1.39 -17.24 20.27
N GLY A 268 -2.11 -17.03 21.36
CA GLY A 268 -1.50 -16.77 22.65
C GLY A 268 -1.08 -18.07 23.35
N CYS A 269 -0.59 -17.93 24.57
CA CYS A 269 -0.24 -19.06 25.42
C CYS A 269 -1.44 -19.61 26.22
N ALA A 270 -1.27 -20.81 26.79
CA ALA A 270 -2.30 -21.50 27.56
C ALA A 270 -1.78 -22.12 28.87
N TYR A 271 -1.10 -21.36 29.73
CA TYR A 271 -0.60 -21.83 31.03
C TYR A 271 -0.70 -20.78 32.14
N ASN A 272 -0.73 -21.24 33.38
CA ASN A 272 -0.80 -20.36 34.54
C ASN A 272 0.53 -19.66 34.83
N GLY A 273 0.45 -18.38 35.22
CA GLY A 273 1.63 -17.56 35.54
C GLY A 273 2.30 -16.91 34.32
N SER A 274 1.68 -16.95 33.14
CA SER A 274 2.11 -16.16 32.00
C SER A 274 2.06 -14.65 32.32
N ARG A 275 3.03 -13.92 31.77
CA ARG A 275 3.06 -12.44 31.82
C ARG A 275 2.15 -11.81 30.76
N TYR A 276 1.75 -12.59 29.76
CA TYR A 276 0.84 -12.18 28.71
C TYR A 276 -0.54 -12.78 28.97
N PRO A 277 -1.63 -12.15 28.49
CA PRO A 277 -2.94 -12.75 28.57
C PRO A 277 -2.94 -14.11 27.85
N ASN A 278 -3.36 -15.17 28.54
CA ASN A 278 -3.58 -16.45 27.88
C ASN A 278 -4.71 -16.29 26.86
N ALA A 279 -4.50 -16.79 25.65
CA ALA A 279 -5.43 -16.59 24.54
C ALA A 279 -5.34 -17.75 23.54
N PHE A 280 -6.47 -18.07 22.93
CA PHE A 280 -6.54 -18.97 21.79
C PHE A 280 -7.64 -18.52 20.83
N GLN A 281 -7.80 -19.22 19.71
CA GLN A 281 -8.81 -18.85 18.73
C GLN A 281 -9.40 -20.03 17.97
N TRP A 282 -10.64 -19.85 17.52
CA TRP A 282 -11.26 -20.69 16.50
C TRP A 282 -11.14 -20.00 15.15
N ILE A 283 -10.87 -20.78 14.12
CA ILE A 283 -10.77 -20.29 12.74
C ILE A 283 -11.81 -21.05 11.92
N GLU A 284 -12.71 -20.33 11.27
CA GLU A 284 -13.67 -20.89 10.32
C GLU A 284 -13.27 -20.50 8.91
N LEU A 285 -13.02 -21.50 8.07
CA LEU A 285 -12.71 -21.35 6.66
C LEU A 285 -13.98 -21.57 5.84
N SER A 286 -14.24 -20.68 4.91
CA SER A 286 -15.35 -20.84 3.97
C SER A 286 -15.12 -22.04 3.04
N PRO A 287 -16.16 -22.82 2.72
CA PRO A 287 -16.07 -23.87 1.71
C PRO A 287 -15.97 -23.30 0.29
N THR A 288 -16.42 -22.07 0.09
CA THR A 288 -16.40 -21.34 -1.20
C THR A 288 -15.78 -19.95 -1.03
N GLY A 289 -14.91 -19.56 -1.97
CA GLY A 289 -14.08 -18.36 -1.83
C GLY A 289 -13.10 -18.44 -0.65
N LYS A 290 -12.35 -17.37 -0.44
CA LYS A 290 -11.27 -17.29 0.56
C LYS A 290 -11.66 -16.41 1.74
N HIS A 291 -12.78 -16.72 2.38
CA HIS A 291 -13.25 -16.02 3.58
C HIS A 291 -12.84 -16.78 4.85
N VAL A 292 -12.35 -16.04 5.84
CA VAL A 292 -11.90 -16.57 7.12
C VAL A 292 -12.54 -15.79 8.27
N CYS A 293 -13.26 -16.49 9.15
CA CYS A 293 -13.75 -15.92 10.40
C CYS A 293 -12.83 -16.39 11.54
N VAL A 294 -12.35 -15.47 12.38
CA VAL A 294 -11.53 -15.78 13.55
C VAL A 294 -12.30 -15.38 14.80
N HIS A 295 -12.53 -16.32 15.70
CA HIS A 295 -13.19 -16.10 16.98
C HIS A 295 -12.14 -16.11 18.10
N PHE A 296 -11.98 -14.98 18.78
CA PHE A 296 -10.92 -14.78 19.77
C PHE A 296 -11.37 -15.18 21.17
N ARG A 297 -10.50 -15.84 21.93
CA ARG A 297 -10.74 -16.28 23.31
C ARG A 297 -9.60 -15.85 24.20
N ALA A 298 -9.92 -15.40 25.40
CA ALA A 298 -8.93 -14.97 26.38
C ALA A 298 -9.28 -15.44 27.78
N TRP A 299 -8.24 -15.70 28.58
CA TRP A 299 -8.37 -15.96 30.01
C TRP A 299 -8.42 -14.64 30.78
N ARG A 300 -9.57 -14.35 31.40
CA ARG A 300 -9.80 -13.13 32.18
C ARG A 300 -10.58 -13.44 33.43
N HIS A 301 -10.28 -12.74 34.52
CA HIS A 301 -10.98 -12.91 35.80
C HIS A 301 -11.08 -14.38 36.25
N ASN A 302 -10.01 -15.16 36.04
CA ASN A 302 -9.93 -16.61 36.34
C ASN A 302 -10.93 -17.51 35.58
N ALA A 303 -11.35 -17.10 34.38
CA ALA A 303 -12.14 -17.92 33.47
C ALA A 303 -11.77 -17.66 32.01
N TRP A 304 -12.01 -18.65 31.14
CA TRP A 304 -12.00 -18.44 29.69
C TRP A 304 -13.30 -17.78 29.26
N ASP A 305 -13.19 -16.78 28.38
CA ASP A 305 -14.34 -16.06 27.81
C ASP A 305 -14.00 -15.60 26.37
N VAL A 306 -15.04 -15.14 25.66
CA VAL A 306 -14.95 -14.46 24.37
C VAL A 306 -14.15 -13.17 24.52
N ASP A 307 -13.10 -13.00 23.71
CA ASP A 307 -12.29 -11.80 23.74
C ASP A 307 -12.92 -10.69 22.89
N ARG A 308 -13.53 -9.70 23.56
CA ARG A 308 -14.15 -8.52 22.94
C ARG A 308 -13.29 -7.25 22.98
N THR A 309 -12.01 -7.36 23.36
CA THR A 309 -11.13 -6.17 23.46
C THR A 309 -10.29 -5.93 22.22
N GLU A 310 -10.28 -6.88 21.27
CA GLU A 310 -9.63 -6.67 20.00
C GLU A 310 -10.26 -5.45 19.28
N PRO A 311 -9.47 -4.43 18.90
CA PRO A 311 -9.99 -3.23 18.26
C PRO A 311 -10.85 -3.56 17.03
N GLY A 312 -12.08 -3.04 17.01
CA GLY A 312 -13.02 -3.28 15.91
C GLY A 312 -13.76 -4.61 15.96
N CYS A 313 -13.56 -5.43 17.00
CA CYS A 313 -14.20 -6.75 17.16
C CYS A 313 -15.09 -6.83 18.41
N PRO A 314 -16.14 -6.00 18.54
CA PRO A 314 -16.96 -5.94 19.75
C PRO A 314 -17.69 -7.25 20.07
N GLU A 315 -17.92 -8.09 19.05
CA GLU A 315 -18.56 -9.41 19.17
C GLU A 315 -17.54 -10.55 19.38
N GLY A 316 -16.25 -10.22 19.54
CA GLY A 316 -15.16 -11.18 19.75
C GLY A 316 -14.85 -12.12 18.59
N HIS A 317 -15.18 -11.66 17.37
CA HIS A 317 -14.75 -12.29 16.14
C HIS A 317 -14.46 -11.25 15.06
N ALA A 318 -13.64 -11.64 14.07
CA ALA A 318 -13.30 -10.85 12.89
C ALA A 318 -13.44 -11.69 11.62
N VAL A 319 -13.87 -11.05 10.52
CA VAL A 319 -13.99 -11.71 9.21
C VAL A 319 -13.00 -11.09 8.23
N PHE A 320 -12.23 -11.94 7.56
CA PHE A 320 -11.22 -11.59 6.57
C PHE A 320 -11.59 -12.17 5.22
N ASP A 321 -11.67 -11.32 4.21
CA ASP A 321 -11.77 -11.73 2.81
C ASP A 321 -10.37 -11.73 2.18
N LEU A 322 -9.85 -12.93 1.95
CA LEU A 322 -8.54 -13.20 1.34
C LEU A 322 -8.67 -13.53 -0.15
N ASP A 323 -9.87 -13.52 -0.72
CA ASP A 323 -9.96 -13.63 -2.17
C ASP A 323 -9.18 -12.44 -2.74
N PRO A 324 -8.59 -12.60 -3.93
CA PRO A 324 -8.14 -11.45 -4.70
C PRO A 324 -9.26 -10.42 -4.57
N GLN A 325 -9.00 -9.31 -3.87
CA GLN A 325 -9.88 -8.16 -3.99
C GLN A 325 -9.97 -8.00 -5.49
N PRO A 326 -11.18 -8.11 -6.08
CA PRO A 326 -11.29 -8.24 -7.52
C PRO A 326 -10.38 -7.17 -8.08
N THR A 327 -9.42 -7.56 -8.92
CA THR A 327 -8.94 -6.61 -9.92
C THR A 327 -10.25 -6.06 -10.45
N PRO A 328 -10.56 -4.77 -10.20
CA PRO A 328 -11.92 -4.27 -10.38
C PRO A 328 -12.34 -4.79 -11.74
N PRO A 329 -13.46 -5.56 -11.81
CA PRO A 329 -13.70 -6.48 -12.90
C PRO A 329 -13.36 -5.81 -14.21
N ASN A 330 -12.68 -6.53 -15.11
CA ASN A 330 -12.47 -6.14 -16.51
C ASN A 330 -13.83 -6.02 -17.26
N GLY A 331 -14.80 -5.32 -16.69
CA GLY A 331 -16.23 -5.53 -16.87
C GLY A 331 -17.08 -5.01 -15.71
N ASN A 332 -16.65 -3.97 -14.99
CA ASN A 332 -17.39 -2.72 -14.95
C ASN A 332 -16.30 -1.67 -14.89
N GLY A 333 -15.84 -1.24 -16.07
CA GLY A 333 -14.81 -0.23 -16.17
C GLY A 333 -15.14 0.90 -15.19
N ILE A 334 -14.12 1.42 -14.51
CA ILE A 334 -14.25 2.77 -13.95
C ILE A 334 -14.83 3.58 -15.07
N ASP A 335 -16.07 4.03 -14.87
CA ASP A 335 -16.69 4.93 -15.80
C ASP A 335 -15.91 6.22 -15.58
N TYR A 336 -14.84 6.36 -16.37
CA TYR A 336 -13.99 7.53 -16.38
C TYR A 336 -14.85 8.77 -16.57
N LEU A 337 -15.92 8.66 -17.36
CA LEU A 337 -16.84 9.74 -17.59
C LEU A 337 -17.67 10.06 -16.34
N GLU A 338 -18.21 9.07 -15.65
CA GLU A 338 -18.91 9.26 -14.36
C GLU A 338 -17.98 9.82 -13.28
N THR A 339 -16.73 9.35 -13.21
CA THR A 339 -15.72 9.89 -12.29
C THR A 339 -15.43 11.35 -12.59
N MET A 340 -15.26 11.69 -13.87
CA MET A 340 -15.06 13.06 -14.33
C MET A 340 -16.31 13.93 -14.11
N ARG A 341 -17.52 13.38 -14.23
CA ARG A 341 -18.77 14.06 -13.85
C ARG A 341 -18.78 14.40 -12.37
N ARG A 342 -18.42 13.47 -11.50
CA ARG A 342 -18.38 13.73 -10.05
C ARG A 342 -17.33 14.78 -9.69
N PHE A 343 -16.15 14.72 -10.31
CA PHE A 343 -15.14 15.79 -10.16
C PHE A 343 -15.67 17.13 -10.65
N ALA A 344 -16.36 17.18 -11.79
CA ALA A 344 -16.95 18.40 -12.32
C ALA A 344 -18.07 18.94 -11.43
N VAL A 345 -18.99 18.08 -10.98
CA VAL A 345 -20.03 18.42 -10.01
C VAL A 345 -19.38 18.98 -8.76
N TRP A 346 -18.40 18.31 -8.18
CA TRP A 346 -17.72 18.76 -6.97
C TRP A 346 -17.01 20.12 -7.17
N LEU A 347 -16.23 20.28 -8.25
CA LEU A 347 -15.54 21.54 -8.58
C LEU A 347 -16.51 22.70 -8.86
N ILE A 348 -17.78 22.42 -9.19
CA ILE A 348 -18.83 23.41 -9.49
C ILE A 348 -19.78 23.64 -8.30
N ALA A 349 -20.14 22.58 -7.56
CA ALA A 349 -21.22 22.52 -6.57
C ALA A 349 -20.76 22.80 -5.14
N GLU A 350 -19.47 22.60 -4.82
CA GLU A 350 -19.01 22.71 -3.45
C GLU A 350 -18.98 24.14 -2.91
N ARG A 351 -19.39 24.21 -1.64
CA ARG A 351 -19.18 25.30 -0.69
C ARG A 351 -17.70 25.63 -0.49
N SER A 352 -16.80 24.87 -1.12
CA SER A 352 -15.42 25.23 -1.38
C SER A 352 -15.31 26.31 -2.48
N HIS A 353 -15.87 27.48 -2.18
CA HIS A 353 -15.40 28.77 -2.70
C HIS A 353 -15.64 29.06 -4.17
N TRP A 354 -16.47 28.31 -4.90
CA TRP A 354 -16.56 28.50 -6.35
C TRP A 354 -17.94 28.56 -7.01
N GLY A 355 -19.01 28.22 -6.29
CA GLY A 355 -20.40 28.35 -6.74
C GLY A 355 -21.21 29.31 -5.87
N ARG A 356 -22.16 30.05 -6.47
CA ARG A 356 -23.13 30.88 -5.72
C ARG A 356 -23.92 30.03 -4.72
N TYR A 357 -23.95 30.43 -3.46
CA TYR A 357 -25.06 30.13 -2.55
C TYR A 357 -25.73 31.44 -2.11
N HIS A 358 -27.05 31.45 -2.10
CA HIS A 358 -27.84 32.49 -1.43
C HIS A 358 -27.68 32.33 0.09
N GLY A 359 -26.71 33.02 0.69
CA GLY A 359 -26.64 33.17 2.16
C GLY A 359 -25.29 32.89 2.84
N ALA A 360 -24.27 32.42 2.12
CA ALA A 360 -22.90 32.44 2.66
C ALA A 360 -22.29 33.84 2.43
N VAL A 361 -21.61 34.37 3.45
CA VAL A 361 -20.93 35.67 3.38
C VAL A 361 -19.88 35.61 2.26
N GLU A 362 -19.79 36.66 1.44
CA GLU A 362 -18.81 36.89 0.35
C GLU A 362 -17.32 36.63 0.71
N ALA A 363 -17.03 36.38 1.98
CA ALA A 363 -15.71 36.42 2.61
C ALA A 363 -14.81 35.19 2.39
N GLU A 364 -15.32 34.09 1.81
CA GLU A 364 -14.54 32.85 1.75
C GLU A 364 -13.81 32.62 0.41
N ARG A 365 -14.31 33.13 -0.73
CA ARG A 365 -13.72 32.84 -2.06
C ARG A 365 -12.23 33.21 -2.21
N THR A 366 -11.37 32.26 -2.60
CA THR A 366 -9.92 32.50 -2.80
C THR A 366 -9.51 32.51 -4.28
N VAL A 367 -8.42 33.20 -4.61
CA VAL A 367 -7.85 33.24 -5.97
C VAL A 367 -7.31 31.87 -6.42
N ALA A 368 -6.67 31.10 -5.53
CA ALA A 368 -6.07 29.82 -5.88
C ALA A 368 -7.13 28.79 -6.29
N ASN A 369 -8.14 28.59 -5.43
CA ASN A 369 -9.28 27.72 -5.70
C ASN A 369 -9.98 28.17 -6.98
N THR A 370 -10.00 29.49 -7.21
CA THR A 370 -10.52 30.05 -8.44
C THR A 370 -9.79 29.68 -9.70
N ALA A 371 -8.48 29.80 -9.71
CA ALA A 371 -7.73 29.41 -10.88
C ALA A 371 -7.83 27.90 -11.15
N GLU A 372 -7.88 27.08 -10.10
CA GLU A 372 -7.97 25.61 -10.17
C GLU A 372 -9.32 25.13 -10.69
N GLY A 373 -10.43 25.68 -10.20
CA GLY A 373 -11.77 25.36 -10.71
C GLY A 373 -11.89 25.61 -12.21
N LEU A 374 -11.25 26.65 -12.75
CA LEU A 374 -11.25 26.92 -14.19
C LEU A 374 -10.58 25.82 -15.04
N PHE A 375 -9.79 24.90 -14.46
CA PHE A 375 -9.20 23.79 -15.21
C PHE A 375 -10.25 22.89 -15.86
N LEU A 376 -11.45 22.77 -15.27
CA LEU A 376 -12.54 21.98 -15.86
C LEU A 376 -12.94 22.50 -17.25
N TYR A 377 -12.80 23.80 -17.49
CA TYR A 377 -13.11 24.42 -18.78
C TYR A 377 -11.96 24.36 -19.80
N LEU A 378 -10.79 23.87 -19.39
CA LEU A 378 -9.68 23.59 -20.31
C LEU A 378 -9.82 22.23 -21.01
N ALA A 379 -10.67 21.33 -20.50
CA ALA A 379 -10.90 20.01 -21.05
C ALA A 379 -11.38 20.05 -22.53
N PRO A 380 -11.12 18.98 -23.32
CA PRO A 380 -11.61 18.87 -24.70
C PRO A 380 -13.13 19.05 -24.79
N PRO A 381 -13.64 19.68 -25.87
CA PRO A 381 -15.06 19.98 -25.99
C PRO A 381 -15.96 18.74 -25.90
N GLN A 382 -15.54 17.59 -26.43
CA GLN A 382 -16.27 16.33 -26.32
C GLN A 382 -16.49 15.94 -24.85
N LEU A 383 -15.41 15.90 -24.07
CA LEU A 383 -15.49 15.54 -22.65
C LEU A 383 -16.34 16.54 -21.85
N ARG A 384 -16.24 17.85 -22.14
CA ARG A 384 -17.06 18.89 -21.48
C ARG A 384 -18.56 18.71 -21.75
N SER A 385 -18.91 18.31 -22.96
CA SER A 385 -20.29 17.96 -23.33
C SER A 385 -20.76 16.70 -22.58
N GLU A 386 -19.94 15.65 -22.55
CA GLU A 386 -20.29 14.37 -21.94
C GLU A 386 -20.43 14.44 -20.41
N ILE A 387 -19.68 15.33 -19.75
CA ILE A 387 -19.80 15.60 -18.31
C ILE A 387 -20.82 16.69 -17.96
N GLY A 388 -21.47 17.33 -18.95
CA GLY A 388 -22.58 18.25 -18.72
C GLY A 388 -22.21 19.65 -18.22
N ILE A 389 -21.04 20.18 -18.61
CA ILE A 389 -20.58 21.52 -18.15
C ILE A 389 -20.59 22.61 -19.22
N ASP A 390 -20.96 22.29 -20.47
CA ASP A 390 -20.92 23.24 -21.57
C ASP A 390 -21.90 24.42 -21.41
N ASP A 391 -23.05 24.18 -20.78
CA ASP A 391 -24.10 25.19 -20.56
C ASP A 391 -23.84 26.09 -19.34
N ARG A 392 -22.80 25.81 -18.55
CA ARG A 392 -22.41 26.59 -17.35
C ARG A 392 -21.61 27.86 -17.72
N ILE A 393 -22.10 28.63 -18.69
CA ILE A 393 -21.40 29.80 -19.25
C ILE A 393 -21.27 30.94 -18.24
N GLU A 394 -22.31 31.17 -17.44
CA GLU A 394 -22.35 32.25 -16.44
C GLU A 394 -21.36 31.98 -15.31
N THR A 395 -21.36 30.77 -14.73
CA THR A 395 -20.40 30.34 -13.70
C THR A 395 -18.95 30.55 -14.15
N ARG A 396 -18.61 30.13 -15.38
CA ARG A 396 -17.30 30.36 -15.97
C ARG A 396 -16.96 31.84 -16.11
N ARG A 397 -17.93 32.67 -16.52
CA ARG A 397 -17.72 34.11 -16.69
C ARG A 397 -17.46 34.79 -15.35
N GLU A 398 -18.29 34.52 -14.34
CA GLU A 398 -18.15 35.06 -12.99
C GLU A 398 -16.81 34.69 -12.35
N ALA A 399 -16.31 33.48 -12.64
CA ALA A 399 -14.98 33.05 -12.27
C ALA A 399 -13.85 33.84 -12.92
N CYS A 400 -13.90 34.03 -14.23
CA CYS A 400 -12.93 34.86 -14.92
C CYS A 400 -12.97 36.30 -14.40
N ASP A 401 -14.17 36.87 -14.21
CA ASP A 401 -14.35 38.23 -13.72
C ASP A 401 -13.84 38.41 -12.29
N PHE A 402 -14.03 37.41 -11.43
CA PHE A 402 -13.44 37.39 -10.10
C PHE A 402 -11.91 37.43 -10.16
N LEU A 403 -11.26 36.57 -10.96
CA LEU A 403 -9.79 36.63 -11.11
C LEU A 403 -9.37 38.02 -11.60
N LEU A 404 -10.02 38.54 -12.63
CA LEU A 404 -9.68 39.83 -13.24
C LEU A 404 -9.79 40.99 -12.24
N SER A 405 -10.82 41.00 -11.40
CA SER A 405 -11.02 42.02 -10.36
C SER A 405 -9.98 41.98 -9.23
N HIS A 406 -9.36 40.83 -8.99
CA HIS A 406 -8.35 40.65 -7.93
C HIS A 406 -6.91 40.84 -8.42
N ILE A 407 -6.70 41.11 -9.71
CA ILE A 407 -5.38 41.42 -10.25
C ILE A 407 -4.91 42.76 -9.69
N SER A 408 -3.82 42.74 -8.92
CA SER A 408 -3.10 43.92 -8.45
C SER A 408 -1.84 44.18 -9.30
N ASP A 409 -1.21 45.33 -9.10
CA ASP A 409 0.06 45.67 -9.77
C ASP A 409 1.19 44.65 -9.50
N GLY A 410 1.16 44.00 -8.33
CA GLY A 410 2.14 42.99 -7.92
C GLY A 410 1.79 41.55 -8.30
N GLY A 411 0.62 41.31 -8.92
CA GLY A 411 0.11 39.98 -9.23
C GLY A 411 -1.19 39.65 -8.48
N LEU A 412 -1.45 38.36 -8.29
CA LEU A 412 -2.66 37.84 -7.67
C LEU A 412 -2.41 37.41 -6.22
N PRO A 413 -3.19 37.92 -5.24
CA PRO A 413 -2.95 37.66 -3.82
C PRO A 413 -3.43 36.28 -3.36
N SER A 414 -2.75 35.72 -2.36
CA SER A 414 -3.29 34.62 -1.55
C SER A 414 -4.14 35.18 -0.41
N VAL A 415 -5.29 34.55 -0.13
CA VAL A 415 -6.14 34.91 1.01
C VAL A 415 -5.40 34.70 2.34
N SER A 416 -4.61 33.64 2.47
CA SER A 416 -3.91 33.33 3.71
C SER A 416 -2.73 34.24 4.01
N LEU A 417 -2.08 34.79 2.97
CA LEU A 417 -0.89 35.63 3.12
C LEU A 417 -1.18 37.12 2.92
N GLY A 418 -2.33 37.48 2.35
CA GLY A 418 -2.67 38.87 2.00
C GLY A 418 -1.82 39.48 0.89
N GLU A 419 -0.83 38.75 0.36
CA GLU A 419 0.15 39.24 -0.61
C GLU A 419 0.11 38.46 -1.93
N PRO A 420 0.53 39.08 -3.06
CA PRO A 420 0.74 38.39 -4.33
C PRO A 420 1.68 37.19 -4.23
N THR A 421 1.16 36.01 -4.56
CA THR A 421 1.94 34.76 -4.53
C THR A 421 2.23 34.23 -5.92
N LEU A 422 3.33 33.48 -6.03
CA LEU A 422 3.75 32.81 -7.26
C LEU A 422 2.68 31.84 -7.77
N GLN A 423 2.09 31.07 -6.86
CA GLN A 423 1.06 30.08 -7.19
C GLN A 423 -0.20 30.75 -7.75
N CYS A 424 -0.80 31.71 -7.03
CA CYS A 424 -2.04 32.38 -7.47
C CYS A 424 -1.84 33.08 -8.82
N THR A 425 -0.71 33.77 -8.98
CA THR A 425 -0.41 34.54 -10.20
C THR A 425 -0.12 33.65 -11.40
N SER A 426 0.67 32.59 -11.22
CA SER A 426 0.97 31.66 -12.31
C SER A 426 -0.26 30.88 -12.76
N LEU A 427 -1.06 30.35 -11.83
CA LEU A 427 -2.31 29.65 -12.14
C LEU A 427 -3.30 30.57 -12.84
N GLY A 428 -3.54 31.77 -12.29
CA GLY A 428 -4.46 32.76 -12.85
C GLY A 428 -4.05 33.22 -14.25
N LEU A 429 -2.77 33.53 -14.47
CA LEU A 429 -2.25 33.88 -15.80
C LEU A 429 -2.41 32.72 -16.79
N TYR A 430 -2.03 31.50 -16.39
CA TYR A 430 -2.10 30.32 -17.25
C TYR A 430 -3.53 30.04 -17.69
N VAL A 431 -4.47 29.98 -16.74
CA VAL A 431 -5.84 29.56 -17.04
C VAL A 431 -6.62 30.61 -17.83
N LEU A 432 -6.49 31.90 -17.50
CA LEU A 432 -7.11 32.97 -18.26
C LEU A 432 -6.57 33.01 -19.70
N SER A 433 -5.26 32.80 -19.88
CA SER A 433 -4.63 32.77 -21.21
C SER A 433 -5.11 31.58 -22.04
N GLU A 434 -5.09 30.37 -21.47
CA GLU A 434 -5.51 29.16 -22.17
C GLU A 434 -7.01 29.16 -22.52
N LEU A 435 -7.88 29.66 -21.63
CA LEU A 435 -9.31 29.79 -21.94
C LEU A 435 -9.56 30.72 -23.11
N THR A 436 -8.87 31.86 -23.19
CA THR A 436 -9.00 32.78 -24.32
C THR A 436 -8.39 32.18 -25.59
N LEU A 437 -7.21 31.56 -25.52
CA LEU A 437 -6.57 30.93 -26.68
C LEU A 437 -7.42 29.81 -27.30
N ARG A 438 -8.09 29.01 -26.45
CA ARG A 438 -9.00 27.94 -26.87
C ARG A 438 -10.40 28.44 -27.22
N SER A 439 -10.62 29.75 -27.28
CA SER A 439 -11.92 30.39 -27.54
C SER A 439 -13.03 29.96 -26.56
N ARG A 440 -12.66 29.61 -25.32
CA ARG A 440 -13.57 29.20 -24.23
C ARG A 440 -14.03 30.36 -23.37
N TYR A 441 -13.32 31.48 -23.42
CA TYR A 441 -13.70 32.73 -22.76
C TYR A 441 -13.50 33.91 -23.71
N ARG A 442 -14.51 34.77 -23.81
CA ARG A 442 -14.47 36.02 -24.57
C ARG A 442 -14.67 37.18 -23.59
N PRO A 443 -13.63 37.98 -23.30
CA PRO A 443 -13.76 39.11 -22.39
C PRO A 443 -14.65 40.20 -22.99
N SER A 444 -15.50 40.81 -22.16
CA SER A 444 -16.36 41.93 -22.56
C SER A 444 -15.55 43.17 -22.98
N GLN A 445 -14.37 43.36 -22.37
CA GLN A 445 -13.42 44.43 -22.71
C GLN A 445 -12.04 43.81 -23.05
N PRO A 446 -11.80 43.47 -24.33
CA PRO A 446 -10.58 42.76 -24.74
C PRO A 446 -9.28 43.51 -24.42
N ASP A 447 -9.27 44.84 -24.52
CA ASP A 447 -8.06 45.64 -24.30
C ASP A 447 -7.67 45.72 -22.82
N ASP A 448 -8.64 45.94 -21.92
CA ASP A 448 -8.44 45.89 -20.47
C ASP A 448 -7.98 44.50 -20.03
N PHE A 449 -8.65 43.46 -20.50
CA PHE A 449 -8.26 42.07 -20.26
C PHE A 449 -6.80 41.80 -20.68
N ASN A 450 -6.44 42.22 -21.90
CA ASN A 450 -5.09 42.03 -22.41
C ASN A 450 -4.05 42.83 -21.61
N ALA A 451 -4.42 44.00 -21.07
CA ALA A 451 -3.58 44.80 -20.19
C ALA A 451 -3.37 44.12 -18.84
N ARG A 452 -4.43 43.64 -18.20
CA ARG A 452 -4.35 42.89 -16.92
C ARG A 452 -3.48 41.63 -17.03
N LEU A 453 -3.62 40.86 -18.12
CA LEU A 453 -2.73 39.71 -18.35
C LEU A 453 -1.27 40.12 -18.54
N ARG A 454 -1.00 41.27 -19.18
CA ARG A 454 0.37 41.82 -19.26
C ARG A 454 0.88 42.19 -17.87
N THR A 455 0.06 42.73 -16.98
CA THR A 455 0.45 43.01 -15.58
C THR A 455 0.94 41.75 -14.88
N LEU A 456 0.17 40.65 -14.94
CA LEU A 456 0.58 39.37 -14.33
C LEU A 456 1.87 38.82 -14.96
N GLN A 457 1.99 38.89 -16.29
CA GLN A 457 3.17 38.41 -17.00
C GLN A 457 4.42 39.24 -16.65
N THR A 458 4.30 40.56 -16.60
CA THR A 458 5.37 41.47 -16.17
C THR A 458 5.76 41.20 -14.73
N ALA A 459 4.79 41.03 -13.82
CA ALA A 459 5.07 40.71 -12.42
C ALA A 459 5.89 39.43 -12.26
N LEU A 460 5.61 38.39 -13.03
CA LEU A 460 6.41 37.16 -13.03
C LEU A 460 7.82 37.38 -13.61
N ILE A 461 7.93 38.05 -14.75
CA ILE A 461 9.22 38.25 -15.45
C ILE A 461 10.15 39.17 -14.66
N SER A 462 9.65 40.30 -14.16
CA SER A 462 10.43 41.31 -13.44
C SER A 462 10.96 40.81 -12.10
N ASN A 463 10.38 39.74 -11.55
CA ASN A 463 10.81 39.13 -10.29
C ASN A 463 11.44 37.73 -10.49
N ALA A 464 11.85 37.40 -11.71
CA ALA A 464 12.51 36.13 -12.01
C ALA A 464 13.94 36.12 -11.44
N GLY A 465 14.21 35.20 -10.52
CA GLY A 465 15.56 34.92 -10.03
C GLY A 465 16.38 34.08 -11.01
N THR A 466 17.67 33.88 -10.70
CA THR A 466 18.61 33.09 -11.53
C THR A 466 18.11 31.66 -11.80
N HIS A 467 17.49 31.03 -10.81
CA HIS A 467 17.06 29.64 -10.85
C HIS A 467 15.54 29.47 -10.67
N GLY A 468 14.77 30.57 -10.62
CA GLY A 468 13.32 30.52 -10.41
C GLY A 468 12.82 31.53 -9.39
N TRP A 469 11.71 31.19 -8.73
CA TRP A 469 10.97 32.09 -7.85
C TRP A 469 10.73 31.47 -6.46
N GLY A 470 10.53 32.35 -5.48
CA GLY A 470 10.09 32.00 -4.12
C GLY A 470 8.56 31.97 -4.01
N THR A 471 8.03 31.93 -2.79
CA THR A 471 6.56 31.89 -2.58
C THR A 471 5.88 33.22 -2.92
N LEU A 472 6.50 34.35 -2.59
CA LEU A 472 6.00 35.70 -2.85
C LEU A 472 6.64 36.26 -4.13
N ILE A 473 5.86 36.99 -4.94
CA ILE A 473 6.35 37.56 -6.21
C ILE A 473 7.10 38.86 -6.01
N ASN A 474 6.71 39.66 -5.04
CA ASN A 474 7.27 41.00 -4.78
C ASN A 474 8.72 41.01 -4.22
N ARG A 475 9.38 39.86 -4.09
CA ARG A 475 10.76 39.76 -3.60
C ARG A 475 11.74 39.71 -4.78
N GLN A 476 12.41 40.83 -5.04
CA GLN A 476 13.43 40.96 -6.10
C GLN A 476 14.65 40.04 -5.91
N TYR A 477 14.94 39.61 -4.68
CA TYR A 477 16.06 38.72 -4.37
C TYR A 477 15.54 37.50 -3.59
N VAL A 478 15.39 36.39 -4.31
CA VAL A 478 15.05 35.09 -3.72
C VAL A 478 16.35 34.32 -3.52
N ASN A 479 16.66 33.97 -2.27
CA ASN A 479 17.79 33.10 -1.98
C ASN A 479 17.57 31.73 -2.66
N GLU A 480 18.64 31.09 -3.12
CA GLU A 480 18.58 29.75 -3.72
C GLU A 480 17.84 28.70 -2.86
N ARG A 481 17.84 28.86 -1.53
CA ARG A 481 17.11 28.01 -0.58
C ARG A 481 15.60 28.27 -0.53
N GLU A 482 15.15 29.44 -0.99
CA GLU A 482 13.74 29.84 -0.98
C GLU A 482 13.01 29.46 -2.28
N ILE A 483 13.74 28.95 -3.28
CA ILE A 483 13.18 28.59 -4.58
C ILE A 483 12.23 27.41 -4.46
N ARG A 484 11.01 27.61 -4.95
CA ARG A 484 9.97 26.57 -5.01
C ARG A 484 9.94 25.96 -6.40
N ILE A 485 10.54 24.78 -6.56
CA ILE A 485 10.75 24.15 -7.88
C ILE A 485 9.41 23.88 -8.61
N PRO A 486 8.38 23.26 -8.00
CA PRO A 486 7.11 23.02 -8.70
C PRO A 486 6.39 24.31 -9.10
N PHE A 487 6.41 25.33 -8.24
CA PHE A 487 5.81 26.63 -8.57
C PHE A 487 6.63 27.40 -9.62
N THR A 488 7.94 27.19 -9.68
CA THR A 488 8.81 27.72 -10.75
C THR A 488 8.40 27.13 -12.10
N PHE A 489 8.12 25.82 -12.18
CA PHE A 489 7.59 25.21 -13.40
C PHE A 489 6.22 25.77 -13.79
N TRP A 490 5.33 26.01 -12.82
CA TRP A 490 4.06 26.68 -13.09
C TRP A 490 4.24 28.10 -13.64
N ALA A 491 5.14 28.89 -13.07
CA ALA A 491 5.43 30.22 -13.58
C ALA A 491 5.95 30.18 -15.03
N LEU A 492 6.85 29.25 -15.34
CA LEU A 492 7.34 29.02 -16.70
C LEU A 492 6.24 28.57 -17.67
N ARG A 493 5.34 27.67 -17.25
CA ARG A 493 4.15 27.27 -18.03
C ARG A 493 3.24 28.47 -18.29
N ALA A 494 2.98 29.28 -17.27
CA ALA A 494 2.12 30.45 -17.33
C ALA A 494 2.66 31.52 -18.29
N ILE A 495 3.93 31.91 -18.19
CA ILE A 495 4.50 32.90 -19.12
C ILE A 495 4.62 32.38 -20.56
N ASN A 496 4.72 31.06 -20.75
CA ASN A 496 4.68 30.41 -22.05
C ASN A 496 3.26 30.40 -22.68
N SER A 497 2.20 30.54 -21.88
CA SER A 497 0.79 30.31 -22.27
C SER A 497 0.13 31.34 -23.22
N ARG A 498 0.89 32.17 -23.96
CA ARG A 498 0.30 33.25 -24.80
C ARG A 498 0.92 33.44 -26.18
N LEU A 499 1.44 32.38 -26.81
CA LEU A 499 2.04 32.48 -28.15
C LEU A 499 1.04 32.08 -29.24
N ARG A 500 0.56 33.03 -30.05
CA ARG A 500 -0.12 32.69 -31.31
C ARG A 500 0.84 31.87 -32.19
N ASN A 501 0.30 30.87 -32.89
CA ASN A 501 1.03 29.91 -33.75
C ASN A 501 1.89 30.52 -34.88
N LYS A 502 2.04 31.86 -34.98
CA LYS A 502 2.70 32.54 -36.12
C LYS A 502 3.46 33.83 -35.76
N GLY A 503 4.07 33.96 -34.57
CA GLY A 503 4.90 35.13 -34.26
C GLY A 503 5.95 34.86 -33.19
N THR A 504 7.15 35.39 -33.40
CA THR A 504 8.27 35.39 -32.43
C THR A 504 7.81 35.84 -31.05
N ARG A 505 8.32 35.17 -30.00
CA ARG A 505 8.01 35.49 -28.60
C ARG A 505 8.28 36.98 -28.32
N PRO A 506 7.49 37.66 -27.46
CA PRO A 506 7.93 38.91 -26.87
C PRO A 506 9.29 38.67 -26.22
N ARG A 507 10.30 39.44 -26.63
CA ARG A 507 11.70 39.28 -26.21
C ARG A 507 11.87 39.01 -24.70
N PRO A 508 11.18 39.70 -23.78
CA PRO A 508 11.30 39.45 -22.33
C PRO A 508 10.85 38.06 -21.87
N VAL A 509 9.83 37.48 -22.53
CA VAL A 509 9.33 36.14 -22.19
C VAL A 509 10.36 35.08 -22.58
N ARG A 510 10.94 35.22 -23.77
CA ARG A 510 11.98 34.31 -24.27
C ARG A 510 13.22 34.37 -23.38
N GLU A 511 13.71 35.58 -23.10
CA GLU A 511 14.88 35.80 -22.27
C GLU A 511 14.69 35.21 -20.87
N CYS A 512 13.51 35.38 -20.25
CA CYS A 512 13.21 34.80 -18.95
C CYS A 512 13.26 33.26 -18.96
N ILE A 513 12.63 32.60 -19.93
CA ILE A 513 12.66 31.12 -20.02
C ILE A 513 14.08 30.62 -20.31
N GLU A 514 14.80 31.23 -21.26
CA GLU A 514 16.18 30.87 -21.63
C GLU A 514 17.18 31.10 -20.48
N GLN A 515 16.89 32.05 -19.60
CA GLN A 515 17.66 32.32 -18.40
C GLN A 515 17.38 31.28 -17.30
N VAL A 516 16.12 31.05 -16.97
CA VAL A 516 15.72 30.29 -15.79
C VAL A 516 15.79 28.78 -16.03
N LEU A 517 15.22 28.29 -17.14
CA LEU A 517 15.01 26.85 -17.34
C LEU A 517 16.33 26.06 -17.47
N PRO A 518 17.31 26.47 -18.32
CA PRO A 518 18.59 25.76 -18.40
C PRO A 518 19.36 25.77 -17.07
N ARG A 519 19.40 26.91 -16.37
CA ARG A 519 20.10 27.02 -15.07
C ARG A 519 19.45 26.19 -13.99
N LEU A 520 18.11 26.11 -13.98
CA LEU A 520 17.39 25.23 -13.08
C LEU A 520 17.79 23.76 -13.31
N LEU A 521 17.97 23.34 -14.57
CA LEU A 521 18.46 22.00 -14.89
C LEU A 521 19.94 21.80 -14.52
N ASP A 522 20.82 22.76 -14.84
CA ASP A 522 22.25 22.69 -14.53
C ASP A 522 22.50 22.63 -13.02
N ARG A 523 21.73 23.39 -12.24
CA ARG A 523 21.76 23.35 -10.76
C ARG A 523 21.48 21.95 -10.23
N VAL A 524 20.57 21.24 -10.89
CA VAL A 524 20.25 19.87 -10.54
C VAL A 524 21.25 18.90 -11.17
N GLY A 525 21.97 19.31 -12.22
CA GLY A 525 22.83 18.54 -13.12
C GLY A 525 24.07 17.84 -12.55
N GLN A 526 24.28 17.84 -11.24
CA GLN A 526 25.23 16.92 -10.57
C GLN A 526 24.55 15.90 -9.65
N ARG A 527 23.21 15.94 -9.56
CA ARG A 527 22.37 15.08 -8.74
C ARG A 527 21.24 14.50 -9.59
N GLN A 528 20.54 13.53 -9.01
CA GLN A 528 19.41 12.88 -9.65
C GLN A 528 18.22 13.85 -9.72
N PHE A 529 17.96 14.46 -10.89
CA PHE A 529 16.75 15.27 -11.08
C PHE A 529 15.51 14.42 -10.76
N GLY A 530 14.50 15.04 -10.14
CA GLY A 530 13.37 14.29 -9.60
C GLY A 530 13.63 13.62 -8.25
N TYR A 531 14.72 13.96 -7.55
CA TYR A 531 14.99 13.54 -6.18
C TYR A 531 15.27 14.77 -5.31
N SER A 532 14.88 14.73 -4.04
CA SER A 532 15.14 15.83 -3.12
C SER A 532 16.62 15.91 -2.76
N PHE A 533 17.07 17.15 -2.59
CA PHE A 533 18.44 17.49 -2.23
C PHE A 533 18.74 17.20 -0.75
N GLN A 534 17.71 17.05 0.09
CA GLN A 534 17.83 16.91 1.54
C GLN A 534 17.80 15.44 1.98
N ASP A 535 16.87 14.65 1.44
CA ASP A 535 16.59 13.28 1.91
C ASP A 535 16.87 12.21 0.83
N HIS A 536 17.29 12.63 -0.37
CA HIS A 536 17.51 11.74 -1.52
C HIS A 536 16.28 10.90 -1.90
N GLN A 537 15.08 11.35 -1.56
CA GLN A 537 13.83 10.68 -1.91
C GLN A 537 13.30 11.15 -3.27
N PRO A 538 12.59 10.30 -4.03
CA PRO A 538 11.98 10.66 -5.29
C PRO A 538 10.94 11.80 -5.15
N ARG A 539 10.78 12.61 -6.20
CA ARG A 539 9.90 13.79 -6.32
C ARG A 539 9.26 13.80 -7.70
N ILE A 540 8.12 13.10 -7.81
CA ILE A 540 7.38 12.86 -9.05
C ILE A 540 6.80 14.14 -9.66
N VAL A 541 6.33 15.08 -8.82
CA VAL A 541 5.72 16.35 -9.26
C VAL A 541 6.69 17.18 -10.14
N SER A 542 7.93 17.36 -9.68
CA SER A 542 8.92 18.17 -10.39
C SER A 542 9.27 17.58 -11.75
N GLU A 543 9.35 16.24 -11.83
CA GLU A 543 9.61 15.54 -13.08
C GLU A 543 8.46 15.63 -14.06
N ALA A 544 7.25 15.36 -13.58
CA ALA A 544 6.06 15.45 -14.39
C ALA A 544 5.89 16.87 -14.95
N LEU A 545 6.00 17.91 -14.11
CA LEU A 545 5.88 19.30 -14.53
C LEU A 545 6.97 19.73 -15.54
N TYR A 546 8.20 19.24 -15.37
CA TYR A 546 9.29 19.50 -16.31
C TYR A 546 8.96 18.93 -17.70
N LEU A 547 8.57 17.65 -17.77
CA LEU A 547 8.23 16.98 -19.01
C LEU A 547 6.96 17.56 -19.66
N ILE A 548 5.96 17.94 -18.86
CA ILE A 548 4.77 18.66 -19.34
C ILE A 548 5.18 19.99 -19.99
N LEU A 549 5.99 20.80 -19.30
CA LEU A 549 6.49 22.07 -19.86
C LEU A 549 7.25 21.82 -21.17
N LEU A 550 8.09 20.79 -21.24
CA LEU A 550 8.84 20.43 -22.45
C LEU A 550 7.93 20.13 -23.65
N GLN A 551 6.76 19.52 -23.44
CA GLN A 551 5.74 19.35 -24.48
C GLN A 551 5.01 20.65 -24.81
N GLU A 552 4.77 21.51 -23.83
CA GLU A 552 4.06 22.78 -24.01
C GLU A 552 4.94 23.90 -24.61
N LEU A 553 6.27 23.75 -24.65
CA LEU A 553 7.18 24.73 -25.25
C LEU A 553 6.88 24.90 -26.75
N ARG A 554 6.27 26.03 -27.11
CA ARG A 554 5.90 26.34 -28.50
C ARG A 554 7.07 26.77 -29.39
N GLU A 555 8.19 27.18 -28.79
CA GLU A 555 9.39 27.55 -29.54
C GLU A 555 10.23 26.30 -29.86
N ARG A 556 10.29 25.97 -31.15
CA ARG A 556 10.93 24.76 -31.65
C ARG A 556 12.41 24.67 -31.26
N GLU A 557 13.19 25.73 -31.47
CA GLU A 557 14.63 25.74 -31.20
C GLU A 557 14.94 25.50 -29.72
N LEU A 558 14.25 26.21 -28.84
CA LEU A 558 14.40 26.04 -27.39
C LEU A 558 13.95 24.64 -26.98
N ARG A 559 12.80 24.16 -27.45
CA ARG A 559 12.30 22.82 -27.15
C ARG A 559 13.30 21.75 -27.58
N GLU A 560 13.82 21.82 -28.80
CA GLU A 560 14.82 20.89 -29.32
C GLU A 560 16.13 20.96 -28.52
N ARG A 561 16.57 22.17 -28.12
CA ARG A 561 17.74 22.34 -27.25
C ARG A 561 17.51 21.65 -25.90
N MET A 562 16.35 21.85 -25.27
CA MET A 562 16.03 21.23 -23.98
C MET A 562 15.89 19.71 -24.09
N ILE A 563 15.29 19.19 -25.16
CA ILE A 563 15.23 17.74 -25.44
C ILE A 563 16.64 17.18 -25.57
N ARG A 564 17.52 17.79 -26.37
CA ARG A 564 18.92 17.35 -26.52
C ARG A 564 19.65 17.35 -25.19
N LEU A 565 19.54 18.41 -24.40
CA LEU A 565 20.14 18.48 -23.06
C LEU A 565 19.60 17.37 -22.13
N THR A 566 18.30 17.07 -22.21
CA THR A 566 17.68 16.01 -21.41
C THR A 566 18.18 14.64 -21.81
N ASP A 567 18.23 14.35 -23.12
CA ASP A 567 18.62 13.04 -23.64
C ASP A 567 20.13 12.79 -23.57
N GLN A 568 20.94 13.84 -23.55
CA GLN A 568 22.39 13.77 -23.30
C GLN A 568 22.73 13.68 -21.81
N SER A 569 21.75 13.87 -20.91
CA SER A 569 21.96 13.67 -19.48
C SER A 569 22.00 12.18 -19.11
N ASN A 570 22.44 11.86 -17.90
CA ASN A 570 22.38 10.49 -17.35
C ASN A 570 20.93 9.98 -17.14
N TRP A 571 19.93 10.81 -17.46
CA TRP A 571 18.51 10.54 -17.27
C TRP A 571 17.68 11.00 -18.48
N PRO A 572 17.68 10.22 -19.58
CA PRO A 572 16.94 10.55 -20.79
C PRO A 572 15.42 10.50 -20.55
N ILE A 573 14.64 11.10 -21.47
CA ILE A 573 13.18 11.22 -21.35
C ILE A 573 12.53 9.86 -21.06
N LYS A 574 12.92 8.80 -21.77
CA LYS A 574 12.36 7.45 -21.57
C LYS A 574 12.53 6.95 -20.12
N ARG A 575 13.71 7.17 -19.53
CA ARG A 575 13.99 6.77 -18.14
C ARG A 575 13.17 7.59 -17.13
N ARG A 576 12.90 8.87 -17.42
CA ARG A 576 12.01 9.73 -16.60
C ARG A 576 10.58 9.22 -16.64
N LEU A 577 10.09 8.87 -17.82
CA LEU A 577 8.75 8.31 -17.98
C LEU A 577 8.60 6.96 -17.27
N GLN A 578 9.60 6.09 -17.36
CA GLN A 578 9.61 4.81 -16.63
C GLN A 578 9.63 5.03 -15.11
N PHE A 579 10.38 6.02 -14.63
CA PHE A 579 10.36 6.40 -13.23
C PHE A 579 8.98 6.91 -12.79
N LEU A 580 8.33 7.75 -13.58
CA LEU A 580 6.97 8.22 -13.30
C LEU A 580 5.95 7.07 -13.31
N LEU A 581 6.06 6.13 -14.27
CA LEU A 581 5.20 4.96 -14.38
C LEU A 581 5.40 3.96 -13.23
N ALA A 582 6.66 3.68 -12.86
CA ALA A 582 6.99 2.84 -11.72
C ALA A 582 6.52 3.48 -10.41
N GLY A 583 6.74 4.79 -10.25
CA GLY A 583 6.17 5.56 -9.16
C GLY A 583 4.65 5.43 -9.12
N LEU A 584 4.00 5.50 -10.29
CA LEU A 584 2.56 5.29 -10.41
C LEU A 584 2.07 3.90 -9.96
N ARG A 585 2.86 2.88 -10.28
CA ARG A 585 2.54 1.47 -9.99
C ARG A 585 2.81 1.10 -8.53
N ASP A 586 3.94 1.53 -8.00
CA ASP A 586 4.52 1.03 -6.74
C ASP A 586 4.11 1.86 -5.52
N ARG A 587 3.32 2.93 -5.71
CA ARG A 587 2.88 3.84 -4.66
C ARG A 587 4.00 4.55 -3.89
N SER A 588 5.17 4.71 -4.51
CA SER A 588 6.36 5.33 -3.90
C SER A 588 6.38 6.86 -4.02
N TYR A 589 5.22 7.52 -4.08
CA TYR A 589 5.13 8.97 -4.23
C TYR A 589 5.38 9.69 -2.91
N VAL A 590 6.55 10.30 -2.79
CA VAL A 590 6.79 11.32 -1.78
C VAL A 590 6.56 12.70 -2.41
N GLU A 591 5.53 13.38 -1.91
CA GLU A 591 5.06 14.70 -2.35
C GLU A 591 5.91 15.86 -1.82
N LEU A 592 5.71 17.02 -2.47
CA LEU A 592 6.08 18.39 -2.08
C LEU A 592 6.42 18.56 -0.59
N GLU A 593 7.68 18.84 -0.28
CA GLU A 593 8.05 19.43 1.01
C GLU A 593 7.48 20.86 1.08
N GLU A 594 6.26 21.01 1.57
CA GLU A 594 5.95 22.19 2.38
C GLU A 594 6.14 21.81 3.84
N TYR A 595 7.39 21.85 4.28
CA TYR A 595 7.71 21.84 5.69
C TYR A 595 7.06 23.07 6.35
N ARG A 596 6.00 22.86 7.13
CA ARG A 596 5.54 23.80 8.16
C ARG A 596 5.85 23.17 9.50
N ALA A 597 6.81 23.74 10.22
CA ALA A 597 7.17 23.25 11.55
C ALA A 597 5.93 23.23 12.47
N GLY A 598 5.58 22.06 12.99
CA GLY A 598 4.55 21.91 14.04
C GLY A 598 3.17 21.41 13.60
N GLU A 599 2.90 21.20 12.30
CA GLU A 599 1.62 20.65 11.83
C GLU A 599 1.78 19.23 11.27
N ARG A 600 0.74 18.37 11.41
CA ARG A 600 0.71 17.01 10.84
C ARG A 600 1.08 17.06 9.36
N GLN A 601 2.03 16.23 8.94
CA GLN A 601 2.38 16.08 7.53
C GLN A 601 1.19 15.49 6.77
N TYR A 602 0.65 16.30 5.87
CA TYR A 602 -0.44 15.96 4.97
C TYR A 602 0.18 15.47 3.64
N HIS A 603 -0.08 14.21 3.26
CA HIS A 603 0.42 13.62 2.02
C HIS A 603 -0.46 14.02 0.81
N TRP A 604 0.04 14.90 -0.06
CA TRP A 604 -0.71 15.48 -1.19
C TRP A 604 -0.87 14.57 -2.42
N TRP A 605 -0.82 13.25 -2.26
CA TRP A 605 -0.75 12.18 -3.29
C TRP A 605 -1.50 12.40 -4.62
N HIS A 606 -2.69 12.99 -4.57
CA HIS A 606 -3.54 13.31 -5.71
C HIS A 606 -2.93 14.35 -6.67
N MET A 607 -2.07 15.25 -6.21
CA MET A 607 -1.41 16.25 -7.06
C MET A 607 -0.33 15.55 -7.90
N SER A 608 0.52 14.73 -7.27
CA SER A 608 1.50 13.86 -7.95
C SER A 608 0.82 12.95 -8.93
N PHE A 609 -0.30 12.33 -8.53
CA PHE A 609 -1.12 11.52 -9.43
C PHE A 609 -1.55 12.34 -10.65
N GLY A 610 -2.21 13.49 -10.45
CA GLY A 610 -2.71 14.33 -11.53
C GLY A 610 -1.62 14.73 -12.53
N TYR A 611 -0.47 15.22 -12.03
CA TYR A 611 0.65 15.58 -12.90
C TYR A 611 1.31 14.37 -13.56
N ALA A 612 1.53 13.27 -12.83
CA ALA A 612 2.15 12.07 -13.39
C ALA A 612 1.29 11.51 -14.52
N VAL A 613 -0.03 11.38 -14.30
CA VAL A 613 -0.96 10.91 -15.32
C VAL A 613 -1.01 11.88 -16.50
N GLN A 614 -1.07 13.20 -16.27
CA GLN A 614 -1.00 14.18 -17.36
C GLN A 614 0.27 14.01 -18.19
N CYS A 615 1.43 13.91 -17.54
CA CYS A 615 2.72 13.74 -18.19
C CYS A 615 2.77 12.45 -19.01
N LEU A 616 2.43 11.32 -18.40
CA LEU A 616 2.47 10.02 -19.06
C LEU A 616 1.48 9.97 -20.24
N ALA A 617 0.32 10.64 -20.13
CA ALA A 617 -0.61 10.80 -21.24
C ALA A 617 -0.04 11.62 -22.40
N LEU A 618 0.66 12.73 -22.13
CA LEU A 618 1.31 13.54 -23.18
C LEU A 618 2.38 12.76 -23.95
N TYR A 619 3.01 11.78 -23.31
CA TYR A 619 4.04 10.92 -23.89
C TYR A 619 3.55 9.49 -24.19
N TYR A 620 2.23 9.26 -24.20
CA TYR A 620 1.62 7.94 -24.31
C TYR A 620 2.09 7.14 -25.53
N ASP A 621 2.37 7.83 -26.64
CA ASP A 621 2.82 7.21 -27.88
C ASP A 621 4.24 6.63 -27.80
N LEU A 622 5.03 7.00 -26.79
CA LEU A 622 6.36 6.43 -26.55
C LEU A 622 6.33 5.10 -25.78
N PHE A 623 5.17 4.72 -25.23
CA PHE A 623 5.05 3.50 -24.44
C PHE A 623 4.83 2.26 -25.29
N THR A 624 5.48 1.18 -24.86
CA THR A 624 5.17 -0.18 -25.30
C THR A 624 3.76 -0.59 -24.85
N SER A 625 3.20 -1.65 -25.43
CA SER A 625 1.89 -2.16 -25.02
C SER A 625 1.84 -2.54 -23.54
N ASP A 626 2.94 -3.09 -23.01
CA ASP A 626 3.07 -3.45 -21.59
C ASP A 626 3.11 -2.22 -20.67
N GLU A 627 3.85 -1.18 -21.06
CA GLU A 627 3.87 0.09 -20.33
C GLU A 627 2.50 0.80 -20.36
N LYS A 628 1.77 0.71 -21.48
CA LYS A 628 0.39 1.23 -21.60
C LYS A 628 -0.59 0.48 -20.70
N ASN A 629 -0.50 -0.85 -20.67
CA ASN A 629 -1.31 -1.69 -19.77
C ASN A 629 -0.97 -1.39 -18.31
N THR A 630 0.32 -1.24 -17.98
CA THR A 630 0.76 -0.86 -16.63
C THR A 630 0.18 0.50 -16.23
N LEU A 631 0.19 1.47 -17.15
CA LEU A 631 -0.38 2.80 -16.90
C LEU A 631 -1.89 2.72 -16.68
N ASP A 632 -2.64 1.99 -17.51
CA ASP A 632 -4.09 1.81 -17.35
C ASP A 632 -4.41 1.11 -16.02
N CYS A 633 -3.71 0.03 -15.68
CA CYS A 633 -3.85 -0.65 -14.39
C CYS A 633 -3.57 0.29 -13.22
N ALA A 634 -2.50 1.08 -13.28
CA ALA A 634 -2.14 2.03 -12.22
C ALA A 634 -3.19 3.13 -12.07
N VAL A 635 -3.64 3.74 -13.18
CA VAL A 635 -4.68 4.77 -13.18
C VAL A 635 -5.97 4.21 -12.63
N ARG A 636 -6.43 3.04 -13.09
CA ARG A 636 -7.66 2.42 -12.60
C ARG A 636 -7.59 2.15 -11.10
N ARG A 637 -6.54 1.47 -10.66
CA ARG A 637 -6.35 1.14 -9.25
C ARG A 637 -6.43 2.38 -8.36
N LEU A 638 -5.73 3.44 -8.73
CA LEU A 638 -5.71 4.69 -7.97
C LEU A 638 -7.07 5.38 -7.98
N LEU A 639 -7.79 5.37 -9.10
CA LEU A 639 -9.16 5.91 -9.17
C LEU A 639 -10.14 5.11 -8.31
N THR A 640 -10.05 3.79 -8.31
CA THR A 640 -10.87 2.95 -7.43
C THR A 640 -10.61 3.29 -5.96
N GLU A 641 -9.35 3.48 -5.58
CA GLU A 641 -8.98 3.87 -4.21
C GLU A 641 -9.49 5.26 -3.85
N LEU A 642 -9.36 6.21 -4.78
CA LEU A 642 -9.86 7.56 -4.65
C LEU A 642 -11.39 7.59 -4.49
N VAL A 643 -12.13 6.75 -5.22
CA VAL A 643 -13.61 6.78 -5.23
C VAL A 643 -14.26 5.88 -4.17
N HIS A 644 -13.65 4.75 -3.79
CA HIS A 644 -14.32 3.69 -3.02
C HIS A 644 -13.74 3.41 -1.62
N ASN A 645 -12.60 3.99 -1.22
CA ASN A 645 -11.94 3.60 0.02
C ASN A 645 -12.26 4.53 1.21
N HIS A 646 -13.27 4.15 2.02
CA HIS A 646 -13.79 4.95 3.14
C HIS A 646 -12.96 4.88 4.44
N GLN A 647 -11.93 4.04 4.53
CA GLN A 647 -11.27 3.70 5.81
C GLN A 647 -9.95 4.42 6.11
N ARG A 648 -9.44 5.29 5.22
CA ARG A 648 -8.20 6.06 5.50
C ARG A 648 -8.53 7.52 5.85
N SER A 649 -8.17 7.92 7.05
CA SER A 649 -8.35 9.26 7.65
C SER A 649 -7.48 10.37 7.02
N SER A 650 -7.09 10.24 5.75
CA SER A 650 -6.29 11.24 5.05
C SER A 650 -6.80 11.34 3.61
N TYR A 651 -7.67 12.32 3.35
CA TYR A 651 -8.27 12.65 2.04
C TYR A 651 -9.45 11.76 1.65
N VAL A 652 -10.61 12.11 2.17
CA VAL A 652 -11.89 11.63 1.67
C VAL A 652 -12.21 12.44 0.41
N LEU A 653 -12.13 11.83 -0.78
CA LEU A 653 -13.13 12.15 -1.79
C LEU A 653 -14.44 11.67 -1.17
N VAL A 654 -15.22 12.61 -0.65
CA VAL A 654 -16.42 12.33 0.13
C VAL A 654 -17.28 11.35 -0.69
N SER A 655 -17.72 10.26 -0.06
CA SER A 655 -18.66 9.28 -0.64
C SER A 655 -19.84 9.96 -1.32
N ASP A 656 -20.22 11.09 -0.74
CA ASP A 656 -21.22 12.03 -1.20
C ASP A 656 -20.55 13.25 -1.87
N MET A 657 -19.89 13.04 -3.02
CA MET A 657 -19.64 14.13 -4.00
C MET A 657 -20.97 14.61 -4.62
N ASN A 658 -21.91 14.93 -3.75
CA ASN A 658 -23.26 15.38 -4.00
C ASN A 658 -23.29 16.89 -3.76
N GLU A 659 -24.36 17.57 -4.17
CA GLU A 659 -24.46 19.04 -4.14
C GLU A 659 -24.32 19.68 -2.73
N GLU A 660 -24.29 18.89 -1.64
CA GLU A 660 -24.39 19.36 -0.26
C GLU A 660 -23.11 19.24 0.59
N SER A 661 -22.00 18.80 -0.01
CA SER A 661 -20.73 18.65 0.72
C SER A 661 -20.21 19.99 1.29
N SER A 662 -19.58 19.94 2.46
CA SER A 662 -19.17 21.11 3.25
C SER A 662 -17.64 21.23 3.42
N ASN A 663 -16.84 20.56 2.60
CA ASN A 663 -15.40 20.42 2.81
C ASN A 663 -14.64 21.52 2.04
N SER A 664 -13.85 22.32 2.75
CA SER A 664 -13.21 23.54 2.21
C SER A 664 -11.96 23.30 1.34
N SER A 665 -11.57 22.06 1.08
CA SER A 665 -10.27 21.71 0.48
C SER A 665 -10.39 21.34 -1.01
N THR A 666 -10.37 22.33 -1.92
CA THR A 666 -10.49 22.16 -3.39
C THR A 666 -9.30 21.51 -4.09
N PHE A 667 -8.11 21.75 -3.53
CA PHE A 667 -6.83 21.61 -4.23
C PHE A 667 -6.57 20.25 -4.89
N PRO A 668 -6.98 19.11 -4.30
CA PRO A 668 -6.66 17.80 -4.87
C PRO A 668 -7.27 17.47 -6.23
N THR A 669 -8.54 17.81 -6.40
CA THR A 669 -9.41 17.25 -7.42
C THR A 669 -9.17 17.87 -8.79
N ALA A 670 -8.78 19.15 -8.83
CA ALA A 670 -8.54 19.87 -10.09
C ALA A 670 -7.34 19.30 -10.88
N TYR A 671 -6.27 18.89 -10.20
CA TYR A 671 -5.10 18.31 -10.85
C TYR A 671 -5.36 16.88 -11.35
N ALA A 672 -6.08 16.08 -10.55
CA ALA A 672 -6.54 14.75 -10.96
C ALA A 672 -7.45 14.84 -12.20
N PHE A 673 -8.42 15.77 -12.20
CA PHE A 673 -9.27 16.05 -13.36
C PHE A 673 -8.45 16.42 -14.59
N MET A 674 -7.48 17.34 -14.45
CA MET A 674 -6.63 17.75 -15.57
C MET A 674 -5.83 16.57 -16.16
N GLY A 675 -5.23 15.73 -15.29
CA GLY A 675 -4.47 14.57 -15.74
C GLY A 675 -5.32 13.52 -16.43
N LEU A 676 -6.47 13.18 -15.84
CA LEU A 676 -7.42 12.23 -16.42
C LEU A 676 -8.02 12.73 -17.73
N SER A 677 -8.34 14.03 -17.81
CA SER A 677 -8.84 14.63 -19.06
C SER A 677 -7.85 14.45 -20.20
N GLU A 678 -6.54 14.62 -19.95
CA GLU A 678 -5.52 14.38 -20.97
C GLU A 678 -5.42 12.88 -21.29
N TYR A 679 -5.38 12.02 -20.27
CA TYR A 679 -5.30 10.56 -20.43
C TYR A 679 -6.47 9.97 -21.25
N MET A 680 -7.71 10.33 -20.90
CA MET A 680 -8.91 9.92 -21.63
C MET A 680 -8.83 10.32 -23.12
N SER A 681 -8.35 11.53 -23.40
CA SER A 681 -8.21 12.00 -24.79
C SER A 681 -7.22 11.16 -25.63
N ARG A 682 -6.31 10.42 -24.98
CA ARG A 682 -5.31 9.57 -25.64
C ARG A 682 -5.80 8.15 -25.85
N ILE A 683 -6.49 7.57 -24.87
CA ILE A 683 -7.05 6.22 -25.00
C ILE A 683 -8.20 6.19 -26.03
N SER A 684 -9.08 7.19 -26.04
CA SER A 684 -10.19 7.28 -27.01
C SER A 684 -9.73 7.47 -28.46
N ARG A 685 -8.53 8.02 -28.70
CA ARG A 685 -7.95 8.18 -30.05
C ARG A 685 -7.36 6.88 -30.60
N ASN A 686 -6.97 5.93 -29.75
CA ASN A 686 -6.37 4.67 -30.17
C ASN A 686 -7.41 3.55 -30.39
N ASP A 687 -8.58 3.61 -29.73
CA ASP A 687 -9.70 2.68 -30.03
C ASP A 687 -10.28 2.88 -31.43
N HIS A 688 -10.11 4.06 -32.03
CA HIS A 688 -10.50 4.34 -33.43
C HIS A 688 -9.44 3.94 -34.47
N ARG A 689 -8.34 3.29 -34.06
CA ARG A 689 -7.42 2.58 -34.97
C ARG A 689 -7.57 1.07 -34.78
N GLN A 690 -8.78 0.54 -34.96
CA GLN A 690 -8.90 -0.88 -35.32
C GLN A 690 -8.32 -1.08 -36.72
N PRO A 691 -7.49 -2.11 -36.95
CA PRO A 691 -6.93 -2.37 -38.27
C PRO A 691 -8.05 -2.83 -39.21
N HIS A 692 -8.23 -2.09 -40.30
CA HIS A 692 -8.84 -2.63 -41.53
C HIS A 692 -7.84 -3.51 -42.26
#